data_AF-A0A813JAF3-F1
#
_entry.id   AF-A0A813JAF3-F1
#
_cell.length_a   1.000
_cell.length_b   1.000
_cell.length_c   1.000
_cell.angle_alpha   90.00
_cell.angle_beta   90.00
_cell.angle_gamma   90.00
#
_symmetry.space_group_name_H-M   'P 1'
#
loop_
_entity.id
_entity.type
_entity.pdbx_description
1 polymer ?
#
loop_
_entity_poly.entity_id
_entity_poly.type
_entity_poly.pdbx_seq_one_letter_code
_entity_poly.pdbx_strand_id
1 'polypeptide(L)'
;MGSERINRTSRFWWSLHSVLLLLALSQAAAKVPSAGAKKGLRAVENRIIVRYAAVDTSDGPSFPERVKRLLDLPGVTKADPLPRLNMAVVVFKSEDAEEALLQALADEHGVEMAVPDTWLEAFAETETPDEDSDPSCSAHPGCSALGLVGRCCNTQDGMRLACCQSVDDYPKALPVELVSHSTVVLKSFHGAAVIARPDGTVGLHDDKDKPSWFTRFSLESNSDGTVSLRSKLGGYLVVELTGAVKANGWSAVDKWGKFTLKYNEDGTVSFRSFLGSYVTAQDWGVLTATGHSSGDWEKFTVIYRHEADQRIPNDESFDKLWGMDHFANRDIDAPEAWEHFTGTENSRGIVLAVIDTGIDYKHKELKDQMWVNPGEIAGNGIDDDGNGYVDDVHGYDFANDDGDPMDDNVHGTHCSGTIAAAGNNSFGVAGVAWQGVRLMALKFLTAEGSGRTSDAVKAVDYAVAMGARIASNSWGGAGSSSAMRVAIERAEVAGMLFVAAAGNDGTDNDDLPHFPSNYQSSNIIAVASTTKAGPLSDFSCYGRQTVHVAAPGSGIYSTVPGGKYKTLSGTSMACPHVSGLAALVWLYRPNLSMMQVKDIILKSTVSDVALEKASISGGRINALRALKLAATYEAPQPPVHLPQALDFKDVDPRVGIVSGLATITAAADESDVDYYAVYFISTAGFLLESVGRVPADGGKT
;
A
#
# COMPACT_ATOMS: atom_id res chain seq x y z
N MET A 1 -52.83 15.49 57.83
CA MET A 1 -53.24 14.12 58.23
C MET A 1 -52.94 13.24 57.03
N GLY A 2 -51.80 12.53 56.96
CA GLY A 2 -51.50 11.25 57.62
C GLY A 2 -52.25 10.12 56.89
N SER A 3 -51.70 9.02 56.37
CA SER A 3 -50.48 8.21 56.61
C SER A 3 -50.09 7.49 55.29
N GLU A 4 -48.83 7.30 54.90
CA GLU A 4 -47.83 6.31 55.38
C GLU A 4 -48.23 4.82 55.24
N ARG A 5 -47.66 4.09 54.24
CA ARG A 5 -46.70 2.95 54.38
C ARG A 5 -46.70 2.00 53.13
N ILE A 6 -45.58 1.92 52.38
CA ILE A 6 -44.52 0.85 52.37
C ILE A 6 -44.95 -0.39 51.52
N ASN A 7 -44.26 -0.91 50.47
CA ASN A 7 -42.82 -1.20 50.28
C ASN A 7 -42.41 -1.54 48.81
N ARG A 8 -41.25 -1.00 48.36
CA ARG A 8 -40.03 -1.63 47.73
C ARG A 8 -40.12 -2.35 46.35
N THR A 9 -39.23 -2.10 45.36
CA THR A 9 -37.74 -2.08 45.27
C THR A 9 -37.33 -1.41 43.92
N SER A 10 -36.15 -0.84 43.61
CA SER A 10 -34.88 -0.49 44.26
C SER A 10 -34.13 0.55 43.38
N ARG A 11 -33.70 1.69 43.97
CA ARG A 11 -32.78 2.68 43.39
C ARG A 11 -31.41 2.59 44.07
N PHE A 12 -30.38 2.84 43.27
CA PHE A 12 -29.12 3.55 43.57
C PHE A 12 -28.41 3.25 44.89
N TRP A 13 -27.33 2.49 44.77
CA TRP A 13 -26.16 2.51 45.65
C TRP A 13 -24.93 2.81 44.80
N TRP A 14 -24.33 3.98 44.95
CA TRP A 14 -22.88 4.16 44.78
C TRP A 14 -22.40 4.95 46.00
N SER A 15 -21.71 4.21 46.86
CA SER A 15 -21.15 4.60 48.15
C SER A 15 -19.71 5.08 47.98
N LEU A 16 -19.38 6.23 48.58
CA LEU A 16 -18.30 6.42 49.56
C LEU A 16 -16.91 5.74 49.34
N HIS A 17 -16.49 5.44 48.11
CA HIS A 17 -15.18 4.84 47.80
C HIS A 17 -14.19 5.79 47.08
N SER A 18 -14.59 7.02 46.76
CA SER A 18 -13.76 7.94 45.95
C SER A 18 -13.01 9.00 46.76
N VAL A 19 -13.05 8.97 48.11
CA VAL A 19 -12.41 10.00 48.97
C VAL A 19 -11.25 9.44 49.80
N LEU A 20 -10.97 8.14 49.74
CA LEU A 20 -9.90 7.49 50.51
C LEU A 20 -8.69 7.03 49.69
N LEU A 21 -8.66 7.25 48.37
CA LEU A 21 -7.52 6.91 47.52
C LEU A 21 -6.52 8.06 47.29
N LEU A 22 -6.88 9.30 47.63
CA LEU A 22 -6.05 10.50 47.43
C LEU A 22 -5.07 10.81 48.58
N LEU A 23 -5.04 10.01 49.65
CA LEU A 23 -4.16 10.20 50.82
C LEU A 23 -3.16 9.06 51.05
N ALA A 24 -3.10 8.04 50.18
CA ALA A 24 -2.21 6.89 50.32
C ALA A 24 -0.97 6.89 49.40
N LEU A 25 -0.82 7.88 48.51
CA LEU A 25 0.32 7.97 47.59
C LEU A 25 1.39 9.01 47.99
N SER A 26 1.27 9.67 49.15
CA SER A 26 2.26 10.64 49.65
C SER A 26 3.35 10.04 50.57
N GLN A 27 3.40 8.72 50.77
CA GLN A 27 4.35 8.09 51.71
C GLN A 27 5.25 6.97 51.14
N ALA A 28 5.44 6.92 49.82
CA ALA A 28 6.45 6.02 49.22
C ALA A 28 7.53 6.81 48.46
N ALA A 29 8.13 7.81 49.10
CA ALA A 29 9.40 8.40 48.66
C ALA A 29 10.55 7.46 49.04
N ALA A 30 10.80 6.44 48.20
CA ALA A 30 12.03 5.67 48.26
C ALA A 30 13.17 6.48 47.61
N LYS A 31 14.07 7.02 48.45
CA LYS A 31 15.36 7.60 48.02
C LYS A 31 16.17 6.57 47.22
N VAL A 32 16.58 6.93 46.01
CA VAL A 32 17.65 6.28 45.23
C VAL A 32 18.74 7.34 44.95
N PRO A 33 20.05 7.01 44.96
CA PRO A 33 21.13 7.95 45.25
C PRO A 33 21.61 8.76 44.02
N SER A 34 22.10 9.96 44.32
CA SER A 34 22.78 10.87 43.38
C SER A 34 24.00 10.23 42.72
N ALA A 35 23.98 10.09 41.39
CA ALA A 35 25.15 9.80 40.58
C ALA A 35 25.53 11.02 39.74
N GLY A 36 26.64 11.65 40.11
CA GLY A 36 27.60 12.33 39.23
C GLY A 36 27.08 13.38 38.23
N ALA A 37 27.18 14.64 38.62
CA ALA A 37 27.13 15.76 37.70
C ALA A 37 28.15 15.60 36.54
N LYS A 38 27.66 15.58 35.30
CA LYS A 38 28.42 15.97 34.12
C LYS A 38 27.82 17.24 33.52
N LYS A 39 28.67 18.25 33.42
CA LYS A 39 28.40 19.61 32.92
C LYS A 39 27.93 19.59 31.46
N GLY A 40 26.83 20.27 31.19
CA GLY A 40 26.41 20.61 29.82
C GLY A 40 24.91 20.83 29.60
N LEU A 41 24.10 21.12 30.62
CA LEU A 41 22.66 21.36 30.42
C LEU A 41 22.43 22.81 29.96
N ARG A 42 21.89 22.96 28.74
CA ARG A 42 21.12 24.15 28.34
C ARG A 42 19.95 24.30 29.32
N ALA A 43 19.60 25.54 29.68
CA ALA A 43 18.47 25.82 30.56
C ALA A 43 17.21 25.16 29.98
N VAL A 44 16.68 24.17 30.70
CA VAL A 44 15.41 23.51 30.37
C VAL A 44 14.33 24.56 30.62
N GLU A 45 13.63 24.97 29.56
CA GLU A 45 12.46 25.83 29.70
C GLU A 45 11.37 25.05 30.45
N ASN A 46 10.65 25.68 31.37
CA ASN A 46 9.56 25.00 32.08
C ASN A 46 8.34 24.89 31.14
N ARG A 47 7.80 23.67 30.96
CA ARG A 47 6.73 23.40 30.01
C ARG A 47 5.60 22.58 30.63
N ILE A 48 4.38 22.80 30.15
CA ILE A 48 3.18 22.01 30.45
C ILE A 48 2.53 21.62 29.14
N ILE A 49 2.15 20.35 29.00
CA ILE A 49 1.35 19.85 27.88
C ILE A 49 -0.12 19.93 28.27
N VAL A 50 -0.92 20.63 27.47
CA VAL A 50 -2.36 20.81 27.66
C VAL A 50 -3.11 20.05 26.58
N ARG A 51 -4.05 19.18 26.95
CA ARG A 51 -4.95 18.47 26.02
C ARG A 51 -6.38 18.99 26.18
N TYR A 52 -7.04 19.26 25.07
CA TYR A 52 -8.45 19.61 25.04
C TYR A 52 -9.32 18.39 24.69
N ALA A 53 -10.52 18.33 25.25
CA ALA A 53 -11.53 17.36 24.83
C ALA A 53 -11.91 17.58 23.36
N ALA A 54 -12.10 16.48 22.62
CA ALA A 54 -12.65 16.51 21.26
C ALA A 54 -14.07 17.09 21.31
N VAL A 55 -14.36 18.09 20.46
CA VAL A 55 -15.66 18.79 20.51
C VAL A 55 -16.49 18.41 19.30
N ASP A 56 -17.67 17.89 19.58
CA ASP A 56 -18.77 17.74 18.62
C ASP A 56 -19.30 19.15 18.33
N THR A 57 -19.22 19.58 17.08
CA THR A 57 -19.40 20.98 16.70
C THR A 57 -20.86 21.44 16.81
N SER A 58 -21.14 22.41 17.70
CA SER A 58 -22.06 23.53 17.39
C SER A 58 -21.97 24.77 18.30
N ASP A 59 -21.36 24.73 19.50
CA ASP A 59 -21.42 25.89 20.44
C ASP A 59 -20.11 26.21 21.22
N GLY A 60 -18.95 25.70 20.81
CA GLY A 60 -17.67 25.90 21.52
C GLY A 60 -16.58 26.65 20.71
N PRO A 61 -15.61 27.32 21.37
CA PRO A 61 -14.49 27.98 20.68
C PRO A 61 -13.63 26.97 19.91
N SER A 62 -13.13 27.37 18.76
CA SER A 62 -12.26 26.55 17.89
C SER A 62 -10.93 26.22 18.57
N PHE A 63 -10.25 25.14 18.14
CA PHE A 63 -8.96 24.75 18.71
C PHE A 63 -7.90 25.90 18.66
N PRO A 64 -7.73 26.65 17.56
CA PRO A 64 -6.85 27.81 17.54
C PRO A 64 -7.22 28.91 18.55
N GLU A 65 -8.51 29.15 18.78
CA GLU A 65 -8.97 30.12 19.79
C GLU A 65 -8.66 29.66 21.22
N ARG A 66 -8.73 28.35 21.49
CA ARG A 66 -8.34 27.79 22.79
C ARG A 66 -6.84 27.93 23.04
N VAL A 67 -6.01 27.63 22.03
CA VAL A 67 -4.57 27.82 22.12
C VAL A 67 -4.21 29.29 22.34
N LYS A 68 -4.95 30.22 21.74
CA LYS A 68 -4.76 31.65 21.97
C LYS A 68 -5.05 32.04 23.43
N ARG A 69 -6.08 31.48 24.06
CA ARG A 69 -6.39 31.74 25.48
C ARG A 69 -5.31 31.25 26.43
N LEU A 70 -4.56 30.20 26.07
CA LEU A 70 -3.42 29.74 26.86
C LEU A 70 -2.32 30.81 26.99
N LEU A 71 -2.13 31.65 25.97
CA LEU A 71 -1.16 32.75 26.03
C LEU A 71 -1.57 33.85 27.02
N ASP A 72 -2.87 33.94 27.35
CA ASP A 72 -3.39 34.92 28.30
C ASP A 72 -3.30 34.43 29.76
N LEU A 73 -2.91 33.18 29.99
CA LEU A 73 -2.76 32.61 31.33
C LEU A 73 -1.53 33.16 32.06
N PRO A 74 -1.60 33.34 33.40
CA PRO A 74 -0.52 33.92 34.17
C PRO A 74 0.78 33.10 34.05
N GLY A 75 1.88 33.77 33.71
CA GLY A 75 3.20 33.15 33.66
C GLY A 75 3.53 32.43 32.35
N VAL A 76 2.58 32.30 31.41
CA VAL A 76 2.81 31.74 30.08
C VAL A 76 3.63 32.70 29.21
N THR A 77 4.59 32.14 28.47
CA THR A 77 5.47 32.85 27.54
C THR A 77 5.29 32.43 26.11
N LYS A 78 4.84 31.18 25.90
CA LYS A 78 4.64 30.58 24.59
C LYS A 78 3.60 29.47 24.68
N ALA A 79 2.81 29.29 23.63
CA ALA A 79 1.88 28.17 23.48
C ALA A 79 1.96 27.67 22.04
N ASP A 80 2.57 26.50 21.83
CA ASP A 80 2.74 25.89 20.51
C ASP A 80 1.63 24.86 20.25
N PRO A 81 0.81 25.01 19.20
CA PRO A 81 -0.29 24.09 18.91
C PRO A 81 0.19 22.77 18.29
N LEU A 82 -0.48 21.67 18.65
CA LEU A 82 -0.38 20.34 18.03
C LEU A 82 -1.78 19.91 17.54
N PRO A 83 -2.23 20.39 16.36
CA PRO A 83 -3.63 20.31 15.93
C PRO A 83 -4.15 18.88 15.75
N ARG A 84 -3.31 17.95 15.26
CA ARG A 84 -3.69 16.55 15.05
C ARG A 84 -3.99 15.79 16.35
N LEU A 85 -3.49 16.28 17.47
CA LEU A 85 -3.64 15.64 18.79
C LEU A 85 -4.59 16.41 19.72
N ASN A 86 -5.14 17.55 19.26
CA ASN A 86 -5.91 18.48 20.07
C ASN A 86 -5.15 18.94 21.35
N MET A 87 -3.82 19.14 21.22
CA MET A 87 -2.90 19.44 22.32
C MET A 87 -2.11 20.73 22.08
N ALA A 88 -1.62 21.38 23.14
CA ALA A 88 -0.70 22.50 23.05
C ALA A 88 0.44 22.35 24.06
N VAL A 89 1.63 22.80 23.68
CA VAL A 89 2.80 22.88 24.58
C VAL A 89 2.91 24.31 25.09
N VAL A 90 2.75 24.50 26.39
CA VAL A 90 2.75 25.78 27.08
C VAL A 90 4.07 25.97 27.80
N VAL A 91 4.82 27.02 27.48
CA VAL A 91 6.10 27.38 28.12
C VAL A 91 5.88 28.48 29.14
N PHE A 92 6.40 28.36 30.36
CA PHE A 92 6.17 29.33 31.45
C PHE A 92 7.44 29.75 32.20
N LYS A 93 7.38 30.92 32.87
CA LYS A 93 8.57 31.68 33.31
C LYS A 93 9.37 31.08 34.47
N SER A 94 8.76 30.34 35.40
CA SER A 94 9.44 29.81 36.60
C SER A 94 8.62 28.71 37.28
N GLU A 95 9.26 27.76 37.97
CA GLU A 95 8.61 26.69 38.74
C GLU A 95 7.59 27.23 39.77
N ASP A 96 7.84 28.39 40.37
CA ASP A 96 6.89 29.05 41.29
C ASP A 96 5.55 29.42 40.64
N ALA A 97 5.49 29.49 39.30
CA ALA A 97 4.28 29.78 38.53
C ALA A 97 3.56 28.50 38.05
N GLU A 98 4.15 27.31 38.23
CA GLU A 98 3.62 26.03 37.75
C GLU A 98 2.29 25.69 38.43
N GLU A 99 2.24 25.76 39.75
CA GLU A 99 1.05 25.40 40.54
C GLU A 99 -0.12 26.35 40.24
N ALA A 100 0.17 27.65 40.09
CA ALA A 100 -0.83 28.65 39.70
C ALA A 100 -1.32 28.46 38.25
N LEU A 101 -0.44 28.05 37.34
CA LEU A 101 -0.78 27.77 35.95
C LEU A 101 -1.58 26.49 35.81
N LEU A 102 -1.23 25.42 36.52
CA LEU A 102 -2.01 24.17 36.57
C LEU A 102 -3.41 24.41 37.14
N GLN A 103 -3.53 25.25 38.18
CA GLN A 103 -4.83 25.65 38.72
C GLN A 103 -5.65 26.44 37.69
N ALA A 104 -5.03 27.40 36.99
CA ALA A 104 -5.70 28.18 35.95
C ALA A 104 -6.11 27.33 34.73
N LEU A 105 -5.31 26.30 34.40
CA LEU A 105 -5.60 25.34 33.33
C LEU A 105 -6.74 24.38 33.71
N ALA A 106 -6.88 24.02 34.99
CA ALA A 106 -8.00 23.23 35.48
C ALA A 106 -9.33 23.99 35.40
N ASP A 107 -9.29 25.33 35.47
CA ASP A 107 -10.45 26.22 35.34
C ASP A 107 -10.74 26.62 33.87
N GLU A 108 -9.84 26.32 32.92
CA GLU A 108 -10.00 26.64 31.49
C GLU A 108 -10.97 25.67 30.81
N HIS A 109 -11.99 26.21 30.12
CA HIS A 109 -13.09 25.42 29.59
C HIS A 109 -12.64 24.44 28.49
N GLY A 110 -12.83 23.14 28.75
CA GLY A 110 -12.57 22.06 27.79
C GLY A 110 -11.16 21.49 27.83
N VAL A 111 -10.33 21.91 28.79
CA VAL A 111 -9.07 21.22 29.12
C VAL A 111 -9.40 19.89 29.79
N GLU A 112 -8.98 18.79 29.17
CA GLU A 112 -9.13 17.43 29.72
C GLU A 112 -7.96 17.10 30.64
N MET A 113 -6.78 17.64 30.32
CA MET A 113 -5.55 17.32 31.02
C MET A 113 -4.51 18.44 30.86
N ALA A 114 -3.75 18.71 31.92
CA ALA A 114 -2.54 19.52 31.91
C ALA A 114 -1.44 18.83 32.73
N VAL A 115 -0.29 18.53 32.12
CA VAL A 115 0.82 17.80 32.78
C VAL A 115 2.16 18.51 32.62
N PRO A 116 2.97 18.66 33.69
CA PRO A 116 4.34 19.20 33.60
C PRO A 116 5.29 18.32 32.77
N ASP A 117 6.18 18.96 32.03
CA ASP A 117 7.20 18.34 31.16
C ASP A 117 8.33 17.64 31.94
N THR A 118 8.38 17.80 33.27
CA THR A 118 9.32 17.08 34.17
C THR A 118 9.06 15.57 34.21
N TRP A 119 8.03 15.07 33.55
CA TRP A 119 7.77 13.65 33.34
C TRP A 119 8.56 13.05 32.16
N LEU A 120 9.23 13.87 31.34
CA LEU A 120 10.06 13.46 30.20
C LEU A 120 11.56 13.56 30.57
N GLU A 121 12.18 12.46 31.02
CA GLU A 121 13.64 12.42 31.12
C GLU A 121 14.27 12.39 29.72
N ALA A 122 15.10 13.39 29.40
CA ALA A 122 15.94 13.39 28.21
C ALA A 122 17.14 12.44 28.42
N PHE A 123 17.19 11.34 27.65
CA PHE A 123 18.31 10.40 27.71
C PHE A 123 19.52 10.95 26.95
N ALA A 124 20.66 11.09 27.63
CA ALA A 124 21.91 11.51 27.01
C ALA A 124 22.48 10.43 26.08
N GLU A 125 23.11 10.87 24.99
CA GLU A 125 23.79 10.06 23.97
C GLU A 125 24.55 8.86 24.54
N THR A 126 24.19 7.66 24.10
CA THR A 126 25.03 6.47 24.25
C THR A 126 25.50 6.00 22.88
N GLU A 127 26.81 5.87 22.74
CA GLU A 127 27.49 5.39 21.54
C GLU A 127 27.30 3.87 21.38
N THR A 128 26.12 3.43 20.90
CA THR A 128 25.97 2.11 20.25
C THR A 128 24.83 2.14 19.22
N PRO A 129 25.07 1.76 17.95
CA PRO A 129 24.03 1.70 16.92
C PRO A 129 23.35 0.32 16.92
N ASP A 130 22.32 0.16 17.74
CA ASP A 130 21.29 -0.87 17.57
C ASP A 130 19.93 -0.16 17.58
N GLU A 131 19.22 -0.20 16.46
CA GLU A 131 17.89 0.42 16.30
C GLU A 131 16.80 -0.51 16.88
N ASP A 132 15.85 0.09 17.61
CA ASP A 132 14.57 -0.46 18.11
C ASP A 132 14.50 -1.31 19.40
N SER A 133 15.55 -1.45 20.20
CA SER A 133 15.43 -2.21 21.47
C SER A 133 15.88 -1.47 22.73
N ASP A 134 15.73 -0.14 22.82
CA ASP A 134 15.96 0.57 24.08
C ASP A 134 14.66 0.57 24.93
N PRO A 135 14.59 -0.20 26.03
CA PRO A 135 13.37 -0.31 26.85
C PRO A 135 13.00 1.00 27.55
N SER A 136 13.94 1.95 27.63
CA SER A 136 13.80 3.19 28.40
C SER A 136 12.75 4.15 27.84
N CYS A 137 12.58 4.24 26.51
CA CYS A 137 11.54 5.08 25.90
C CYS A 137 10.13 4.45 25.94
N SER A 138 10.04 3.12 25.82
CA SER A 138 8.77 2.38 25.77
C SER A 138 8.10 2.19 27.14
N ALA A 139 8.83 2.43 28.24
CA ALA A 139 8.35 2.30 29.62
C ALA A 139 7.87 3.64 30.23
N HIS A 140 7.47 4.61 29.41
CA HIS A 140 7.07 5.94 29.90
C HIS A 140 5.76 5.86 30.71
N PRO A 141 5.77 6.14 32.04
CA PRO A 141 4.60 5.99 32.90
C PRO A 141 3.42 6.86 32.48
N GLY A 142 3.71 8.04 31.91
CA GLY A 142 2.71 8.96 31.39
C GLY A 142 1.93 8.40 30.19
N CYS A 143 2.56 7.64 29.28
CA CYS A 143 1.84 7.04 28.15
C CYS A 143 0.95 5.90 28.62
N SER A 144 1.45 5.09 29.56
CA SER A 144 0.68 4.00 30.16
C SER A 144 -0.51 4.50 30.99
N ALA A 145 -0.38 5.64 31.68
CA ALA A 145 -1.48 6.27 32.42
C ALA A 145 -2.58 6.81 31.48
N LEU A 146 -2.23 7.10 30.23
CA LEU A 146 -3.13 7.61 29.18
C LEU A 146 -3.66 6.51 28.24
N GLY A 147 -3.33 5.24 28.48
CA GLY A 147 -3.71 4.13 27.59
C GLY A 147 -3.03 4.19 26.22
N LEU A 148 -1.88 4.86 26.11
CA LEU A 148 -1.11 5.11 24.89
C LEU A 148 0.20 4.31 24.89
N VAL A 149 0.79 4.09 23.71
CA VAL A 149 2.08 3.40 23.56
C VAL A 149 3.21 4.43 23.38
N GLY A 150 4.32 4.26 24.11
CA GLY A 150 5.51 5.12 24.01
C GLY A 150 6.49 4.67 22.92
N ARG A 151 7.07 5.61 22.15
CA ARG A 151 8.20 5.40 21.21
C ARG A 151 9.28 6.48 21.34
N CYS A 152 10.52 6.20 20.94
CA CYS A 152 11.54 7.25 20.80
C CYS A 152 11.32 8.03 19.47
N CYS A 153 11.22 9.36 19.54
CA CYS A 153 11.23 10.27 18.40
C CYS A 153 12.52 11.09 18.38
N ASN A 154 13.09 11.33 17.21
CA ASN A 154 14.20 12.27 17.05
C ASN A 154 13.67 13.69 16.85
N THR A 155 14.27 14.67 17.53
CA THR A 155 14.02 16.10 17.30
C THR A 155 15.02 16.68 16.30
N GLN A 156 14.69 17.84 15.71
CA GLN A 156 15.53 18.53 14.72
C GLN A 156 16.91 18.96 15.26
N ASP A 157 17.04 19.07 16.57
CA ASP A 157 18.25 19.40 17.32
C ASP A 157 19.01 18.16 17.83
N GLY A 158 18.63 16.95 17.40
CA GLY A 158 19.37 15.71 17.62
C GLY A 158 19.09 15.01 18.95
N MET A 159 18.12 15.49 19.75
CA MET A 159 17.71 14.83 20.99
C MET A 159 16.67 13.73 20.70
N ARG A 160 16.65 12.69 21.56
CA ARG A 160 15.65 11.62 21.56
C ARG A 160 14.61 11.88 22.64
N LEU A 161 13.33 11.94 22.26
CA LEU A 161 12.19 12.13 23.17
C LEU A 161 11.27 10.91 23.19
N ALA A 162 10.57 10.67 24.31
CA ALA A 162 9.49 9.68 24.37
C ALA A 162 8.16 10.29 23.89
N CYS A 163 7.64 9.82 22.75
CA CYS A 163 6.35 10.20 22.19
C CYS A 163 5.27 9.20 22.59
N CYS A 164 4.12 9.68 23.09
CA CYS A 164 2.93 8.84 23.31
C CYS A 164 2.03 8.86 22.06
N GLN A 165 1.57 7.70 21.60
CA GLN A 165 0.68 7.58 20.43
C GLN A 165 -0.65 6.90 20.79
N SER A 166 -1.75 7.41 20.24
CA SER A 166 -3.11 6.87 20.33
C SER A 166 -3.17 5.41 19.88
N VAL A 167 -3.81 4.54 20.67
CA VAL A 167 -4.16 3.17 20.25
C VAL A 167 -5.17 3.18 19.09
N ASP A 168 -5.90 4.29 18.91
CA ASP A 168 -6.85 4.50 17.81
C ASP A 168 -6.22 5.10 16.53
N ASP A 169 -4.93 5.48 16.55
CA ASP A 169 -4.14 5.84 15.34
C ASP A 169 -3.34 4.65 14.79
N TYR A 170 -3.45 3.47 15.39
CA TYR A 170 -3.44 2.29 14.56
C TYR A 170 -4.65 2.44 13.63
N PRO A 171 -4.54 2.31 12.29
CA PRO A 171 -5.68 1.70 11.62
C PRO A 171 -5.91 0.46 12.46
N LYS A 172 -7.07 0.39 13.14
CA LYS A 172 -7.55 -0.87 13.71
C LYS A 172 -7.13 -1.85 12.65
N ALA A 173 -6.28 -2.81 13.02
CA ALA A 173 -6.26 -4.01 12.23
C ALA A 173 -7.77 -4.31 12.16
N LEU A 174 -8.37 -4.05 10.98
CA LEU A 174 -9.51 -4.80 10.50
C LEU A 174 -9.25 -6.15 11.11
N PRO A 175 -10.08 -6.67 12.02
CA PRO A 175 -9.74 -7.91 12.69
C PRO A 175 -9.38 -8.84 11.55
N VAL A 176 -8.08 -9.05 11.35
CA VAL A 176 -7.63 -9.94 10.32
C VAL A 176 -7.72 -11.18 11.16
N GLU A 177 -8.94 -11.69 11.22
CA GLU A 177 -9.10 -13.08 10.83
C GLU A 177 -8.38 -13.20 9.47
N LEU A 178 -7.05 -13.30 9.52
CA LEU A 178 -6.25 -14.04 8.56
C LEU A 178 -6.63 -15.51 8.79
N VAL A 179 -7.91 -15.82 8.66
CA VAL A 179 -8.31 -17.18 8.37
C VAL A 179 -8.08 -17.28 6.89
N SER A 180 -6.83 -17.57 6.53
CA SER A 180 -6.47 -18.07 5.22
C SER A 180 -7.44 -19.22 4.91
N HIS A 181 -8.37 -19.02 3.97
CA HIS A 181 -9.15 -20.11 3.37
C HIS A 181 -8.23 -21.09 2.62
N SER A 182 -7.03 -20.65 2.31
CA SER A 182 -5.96 -21.43 1.74
C SER A 182 -5.26 -22.29 2.81
N THR A 183 -4.88 -23.49 2.42
CA THR A 183 -4.14 -24.42 3.25
C THR A 183 -2.88 -24.83 2.53
N VAL A 184 -1.81 -25.07 3.28
CA VAL A 184 -0.59 -25.68 2.76
C VAL A 184 -0.54 -27.15 3.12
N VAL A 185 0.01 -27.94 2.20
CA VAL A 185 0.51 -29.29 2.47
C VAL A 185 2.02 -29.25 2.31
N LEU A 186 2.74 -29.52 3.39
CA LEU A 186 4.20 -29.62 3.35
C LEU A 186 4.56 -31.03 2.89
N LYS A 187 5.26 -31.16 1.77
CA LYS A 187 5.86 -32.43 1.34
C LYS A 187 7.35 -32.42 1.65
N SER A 188 7.84 -33.48 2.29
CA SER A 188 9.27 -33.69 2.44
C SER A 188 9.95 -33.87 1.09
N PHE A 189 11.28 -33.81 1.07
CA PHE A 189 12.10 -34.09 -0.12
C PHE A 189 11.75 -35.40 -0.84
N HIS A 190 11.31 -36.44 -0.11
CA HIS A 190 10.88 -37.73 -0.67
C HIS A 190 9.40 -37.78 -1.09
N GLY A 191 8.71 -36.64 -1.08
CA GLY A 191 7.32 -36.48 -1.51
C GLY A 191 6.26 -36.89 -0.48
N ALA A 192 6.64 -37.25 0.74
CA ALA A 192 5.69 -37.62 1.80
C ALA A 192 5.13 -36.37 2.48
N ALA A 193 3.81 -36.31 2.69
CA ALA A 193 3.16 -35.15 3.29
C ALA A 193 3.35 -35.12 4.82
N VAL A 194 3.57 -33.95 5.40
CA VAL A 194 3.55 -33.74 6.85
C VAL A 194 2.13 -33.90 7.37
N ILE A 195 1.97 -34.61 8.48
CA ILE A 195 0.69 -34.84 9.15
C ILE A 195 0.75 -34.38 10.60
N ALA A 196 -0.31 -33.71 11.07
CA ALA A 196 -0.56 -33.46 12.48
C ALA A 196 -1.79 -34.25 12.94
N ARG A 197 -1.61 -35.13 13.93
CA ARG A 197 -2.66 -36.03 14.44
C ARG A 197 -3.38 -35.43 15.66
N PRO A 198 -4.60 -35.92 15.99
CA PRO A 198 -5.36 -35.46 17.16
C PRO A 198 -4.64 -35.59 18.51
N ASP A 199 -3.69 -36.52 18.62
CA ASP A 199 -2.87 -36.72 19.81
C ASP A 199 -1.70 -35.73 19.92
N GLY A 200 -1.61 -34.76 19.00
CA GLY A 200 -0.54 -33.76 18.94
C GLY A 200 0.75 -34.28 18.28
N THR A 201 0.79 -35.53 17.84
CA THR A 201 1.96 -36.07 17.13
C THR A 201 2.07 -35.50 15.72
N VAL A 202 3.30 -35.17 15.31
CA VAL A 202 3.60 -34.64 13.99
C VAL A 202 4.64 -35.55 13.32
N GLY A 203 4.39 -35.91 12.06
CA GLY A 203 5.24 -36.85 11.32
C GLY A 203 4.96 -36.81 9.82
N LEU A 204 5.33 -37.87 9.10
CA LEU A 204 5.03 -38.04 7.68
C LEU A 204 3.85 -39.00 7.46
N HIS A 205 3.08 -38.75 6.40
CA HIS A 205 1.96 -39.57 5.96
C HIS A 205 2.47 -40.69 5.05
N ASP A 206 2.03 -41.92 5.32
CA ASP A 206 2.50 -43.13 4.60
C ASP A 206 2.03 -43.19 3.14
N ASP A 207 0.86 -42.61 2.83
CA ASP A 207 0.34 -42.52 1.46
C ASP A 207 0.71 -41.16 0.85
N LYS A 208 1.65 -41.17 -0.10
CA LYS A 208 2.21 -39.97 -0.76
C LYS A 208 1.24 -39.28 -1.73
N ASP A 209 0.20 -40.00 -2.16
CA ASP A 209 -0.69 -39.60 -3.26
C ASP A 209 -2.10 -39.21 -2.78
N LYS A 210 -2.44 -39.45 -1.50
CA LYS A 210 -3.73 -39.08 -0.90
C LYS A 210 -3.58 -38.27 0.39
N PRO A 211 -3.26 -36.97 0.28
CA PRO A 211 -3.24 -36.08 1.45
C PRO A 211 -4.63 -36.03 2.10
N SER A 212 -4.70 -36.35 3.39
CA SER A 212 -5.92 -36.26 4.20
C SER A 212 -6.07 -34.89 4.84
N TRP A 213 -7.20 -34.60 5.49
CA TRP A 213 -7.41 -33.31 6.16
C TRP A 213 -6.36 -33.02 7.26
N PHE A 214 -5.73 -34.06 7.83
CA PHE A 214 -4.65 -33.93 8.81
C PHE A 214 -3.31 -33.46 8.22
N THR A 215 -3.16 -33.47 6.89
CA THR A 215 -1.95 -32.96 6.22
C THR A 215 -2.06 -31.49 5.83
N ARG A 216 -3.18 -30.85 6.19
CA ARG A 216 -3.48 -29.45 5.83
C ARG A 216 -3.18 -28.54 7.01
N PHE A 217 -2.41 -27.50 6.73
CA PHE A 217 -2.05 -26.46 7.68
C PHE A 217 -2.46 -25.09 7.15
N SER A 218 -2.92 -24.19 8.00
CA SER A 218 -2.90 -22.76 7.72
C SER A 218 -1.50 -22.26 8.04
N LEU A 219 -0.86 -21.60 7.07
CA LEU A 219 0.42 -20.94 7.30
C LEU A 219 0.14 -19.46 7.57
N GLU A 220 0.51 -19.01 8.75
CA GLU A 220 0.17 -17.69 9.26
C GLU A 220 1.45 -16.84 9.38
N SER A 221 1.49 -15.70 8.72
CA SER A 221 2.60 -14.74 8.85
C SER A 221 2.49 -13.92 10.14
N ASN A 222 3.59 -13.80 10.87
CA ASN A 222 3.67 -13.02 12.11
C ASN A 222 4.28 -11.64 11.84
N SER A 223 3.98 -10.66 12.70
CA SER A 223 4.49 -9.28 12.58
C SER A 223 6.02 -9.14 12.69
N ASP A 224 6.72 -10.15 13.23
CA ASP A 224 8.18 -10.19 13.37
C ASP A 224 8.89 -10.86 12.17
N GLY A 225 8.17 -11.09 11.06
CA GLY A 225 8.72 -11.68 9.84
C GLY A 225 8.87 -13.21 9.90
N THR A 226 8.46 -13.85 10.99
CA THR A 226 8.37 -15.32 11.10
C THR A 226 7.01 -15.83 10.61
N VAL A 227 6.88 -17.15 10.44
CA VAL A 227 5.62 -17.81 10.11
C VAL A 227 5.27 -18.89 11.13
N SER A 228 3.99 -19.22 11.22
CA SER A 228 3.41 -20.22 12.13
C SER A 228 2.56 -21.21 11.33
N LEU A 229 2.60 -22.50 11.67
CA LEU A 229 1.85 -23.54 10.98
C LEU A 229 0.73 -24.06 11.88
N ARG A 230 -0.52 -23.69 11.60
CA ARG A 230 -1.69 -24.14 12.36
C ARG A 230 -2.36 -25.32 11.67
N SER A 231 -2.47 -26.47 12.34
CA SER A 231 -3.23 -27.61 11.83
C SER A 231 -4.73 -27.30 11.77
N LYS A 232 -5.49 -28.03 10.93
CA LYS A 232 -6.97 -27.97 10.92
C LYS A 232 -7.62 -28.37 12.26
N LEU A 233 -6.89 -29.04 13.13
CA LEU A 233 -7.29 -29.34 14.52
C LEU A 233 -7.16 -28.13 15.46
N GLY A 234 -6.67 -27.00 14.96
CA GLY A 234 -6.49 -25.75 15.69
C GLY A 234 -5.14 -25.60 16.37
N GLY A 235 -4.33 -26.66 16.45
CA GLY A 235 -3.02 -26.63 17.11
C GLY A 235 -1.87 -26.22 16.20
N TYR A 236 -0.92 -25.45 16.74
CA TYR A 236 0.28 -24.99 16.04
C TYR A 236 1.42 -26.00 16.10
N LEU A 237 2.16 -26.13 14.99
CA LEU A 237 3.44 -26.81 14.98
C LEU A 237 4.42 -26.03 15.86
N VAL A 238 4.98 -26.71 16.85
CA VAL A 238 5.99 -26.18 17.76
C VAL A 238 7.22 -27.06 17.77
N VAL A 239 8.37 -26.44 17.99
CA VAL A 239 9.61 -27.15 18.30
C VAL A 239 9.78 -27.19 19.81
N GLU A 240 9.96 -28.38 20.38
CA GLU A 240 10.29 -28.51 21.80
C GLU A 240 11.80 -28.31 22.05
N LEU A 241 12.19 -28.05 23.31
CA LEU A 241 13.59 -28.00 23.74
C LEU A 241 14.40 -29.26 23.36
N THR A 242 13.72 -30.39 23.24
CA THR A 242 14.31 -31.69 22.84
C THR A 242 14.63 -31.76 21.34
N GLY A 243 14.17 -30.78 20.55
CA GLY A 243 14.20 -30.80 19.10
C GLY A 243 13.04 -31.58 18.48
N ALA A 244 12.11 -32.15 19.26
CA ALA A 244 10.91 -32.79 18.71
C ALA A 244 9.94 -31.74 18.14
N VAL A 245 9.30 -32.05 17.01
CA VAL A 245 8.22 -31.21 16.46
C VAL A 245 6.86 -31.82 16.82
N LYS A 246 5.95 -31.01 17.37
CA LYS A 246 4.59 -31.43 17.76
C LYS A 246 3.55 -30.40 17.37
N ALA A 247 2.28 -30.78 17.37
CA ALA A 247 1.15 -29.87 17.19
C ALA A 247 0.50 -29.59 18.55
N ASN A 248 0.71 -28.38 19.09
CA ASN A 248 0.16 -27.97 20.37
C ASN A 248 -1.18 -27.25 20.19
N GLY A 249 -2.21 -27.64 20.96
CA GLY A 249 -3.57 -27.07 20.89
C GLY A 249 -3.75 -25.67 21.48
N TRP A 250 -2.73 -24.80 21.41
CA TRP A 250 -2.79 -23.45 21.97
C TRP A 250 -3.55 -22.50 21.04
N SER A 251 -4.24 -21.53 21.64
CA SER A 251 -5.03 -20.52 20.90
C SER A 251 -4.20 -19.38 20.33
N ALA A 252 -2.94 -19.23 20.77
CA ALA A 252 -2.02 -18.21 20.30
C ALA A 252 -0.63 -18.82 20.10
N VAL A 253 0.08 -18.35 19.07
CA VAL A 253 1.43 -18.81 18.77
C VAL A 253 2.47 -18.07 19.61
N ASP A 254 3.35 -18.83 20.26
CA ASP A 254 4.50 -18.29 20.97
C ASP A 254 5.80 -18.49 20.17
N LYS A 255 6.95 -18.10 20.73
CA LYS A 255 8.24 -18.21 20.04
C LYS A 255 8.60 -19.64 19.59
N TRP A 256 8.03 -20.68 20.21
CA TRP A 256 8.32 -22.07 19.86
C TRP A 256 7.55 -22.57 18.65
N GLY A 257 6.43 -21.91 18.32
CA GLY A 257 5.65 -22.16 17.10
C GLY A 257 6.00 -21.24 15.92
N LYS A 258 7.03 -20.39 16.09
CA LYS A 258 7.49 -19.44 15.08
C LYS A 258 8.71 -19.97 14.32
N PHE A 259 8.66 -19.84 13.00
CA PHE A 259 9.71 -20.29 12.09
C PHE A 259 10.15 -19.17 11.15
N THR A 260 11.46 -19.02 10.97
CA THR A 260 12.01 -18.24 9.87
C THR A 260 12.08 -19.11 8.62
N LEU A 261 11.56 -18.61 7.50
CA LEU A 261 11.64 -19.33 6.22
C LEU A 261 12.94 -19.04 5.50
N LYS A 262 13.60 -20.10 5.02
CA LYS A 262 14.67 -20.03 4.02
C LYS A 262 14.12 -20.57 2.70
N TYR A 263 14.09 -19.74 1.66
CA TYR A 263 13.75 -20.15 0.31
C TYR A 263 15.00 -20.72 -0.35
N ASN A 264 14.91 -21.94 -0.88
CA ASN A 264 16.03 -22.61 -1.54
C ASN A 264 15.95 -22.39 -3.06
N GLU A 265 17.11 -22.45 -3.74
CA GLU A 265 17.20 -22.24 -5.19
C GLU A 265 16.39 -23.24 -6.01
N ASP A 266 16.22 -24.46 -5.49
CA ASP A 266 15.41 -25.53 -6.10
C ASP A 266 13.88 -25.35 -5.91
N GLY A 267 13.45 -24.22 -5.34
CA GLY A 267 12.05 -23.88 -5.13
C GLY A 267 11.43 -24.46 -3.86
N THR A 268 12.18 -25.24 -3.09
CA THR A 268 11.74 -25.74 -1.76
C THR A 268 11.93 -24.66 -0.69
N VAL A 269 11.35 -24.92 0.49
CA VAL A 269 11.45 -24.06 1.66
C VAL A 269 12.00 -24.86 2.84
N SER A 270 12.85 -24.22 3.64
CA SER A 270 13.33 -24.76 4.92
C SER A 270 12.82 -23.90 6.07
N PHE A 271 12.34 -24.56 7.13
CA PHE A 271 11.81 -23.90 8.33
C PHE A 271 12.88 -23.88 9.41
N ARG A 272 13.32 -22.70 9.83
CA ARG A 272 14.28 -22.52 10.92
C ARG A 272 13.56 -22.10 12.19
N SER A 273 13.71 -22.86 13.26
CA SER A 273 13.08 -22.56 14.56
C SER A 273 13.75 -21.37 15.27
N PHE A 274 13.09 -20.85 16.30
CA PHE A 274 13.67 -19.84 17.21
C PHE A 274 15.01 -20.28 17.85
N LEU A 275 15.25 -21.59 18.01
CA LEU A 275 16.53 -22.11 18.51
C LEU A 275 17.66 -22.07 17.46
N GLY A 276 17.35 -21.66 16.22
CA GLY A 276 18.31 -21.61 15.12
C GLY A 276 18.48 -22.94 14.37
N SER A 277 17.78 -24.01 14.80
CA SER A 277 17.79 -25.33 14.15
C SER A 277 16.75 -25.44 13.04
N TYR A 278 17.08 -26.14 11.97
CA TYR A 278 16.15 -26.42 10.88
C TYR A 278 15.28 -27.64 11.17
N VAL A 279 14.00 -27.56 10.80
CA VAL A 279 13.08 -28.70 10.79
C VAL A 279 13.51 -29.67 9.69
N THR A 280 13.63 -30.93 10.07
CA THR A 280 14.11 -32.03 9.25
C THR A 280 13.06 -33.15 9.26
N ALA A 281 12.76 -33.71 8.09
CA ALA A 281 11.80 -34.80 7.94
C ALA A 281 12.52 -36.16 7.82
N GLN A 282 12.83 -36.82 8.94
CA GLN A 282 13.67 -38.03 8.97
C GLN A 282 13.04 -39.25 8.26
N ASP A 283 13.89 -40.18 7.82
CA ASP A 283 13.53 -41.41 7.07
C ASP A 283 12.41 -42.24 7.72
N TRP A 284 12.41 -42.30 9.05
CA TRP A 284 11.43 -43.04 9.85
C TRP A 284 10.15 -42.24 10.16
N GLY A 285 9.91 -41.14 9.44
CA GLY A 285 8.63 -40.42 9.46
C GLY A 285 8.45 -39.42 10.62
N VAL A 286 9.53 -39.08 11.34
CA VAL A 286 9.49 -38.13 12.46
C VAL A 286 10.05 -36.77 12.02
N LEU A 287 9.37 -35.69 12.43
CA LEU A 287 9.87 -34.33 12.27
C LEU A 287 10.67 -33.90 13.50
N THR A 288 11.91 -33.46 13.26
CA THR A 288 12.81 -32.98 14.32
C THR A 288 13.49 -31.70 13.88
N ALA A 289 13.74 -30.76 14.79
CA ALA A 289 14.49 -29.54 14.52
C ALA A 289 15.90 -29.62 15.14
N THR A 290 16.77 -30.44 14.56
CA THR A 290 18.11 -30.73 15.10
C THR A 290 19.25 -30.38 14.14
N GLY A 291 18.97 -30.04 12.88
CA GLY A 291 19.99 -29.71 11.89
C GLY A 291 20.48 -28.26 11.98
N HIS A 292 21.80 -28.06 11.94
CA HIS A 292 22.43 -26.71 11.90
C HIS A 292 23.02 -26.34 10.53
N SER A 293 22.90 -27.22 9.54
CA SER A 293 23.32 -27.02 8.15
C SER A 293 22.22 -27.44 7.19
N SER A 294 22.05 -26.75 6.06
CA SER A 294 21.03 -27.09 5.07
C SER A 294 21.46 -28.29 4.22
N GLY A 295 20.76 -29.42 4.34
CA GLY A 295 20.79 -30.54 3.41
C GLY A 295 19.41 -30.80 2.81
N ASP A 296 19.25 -31.89 2.05
CA ASP A 296 17.98 -32.20 1.38
C ASP A 296 16.84 -32.53 2.36
N TRP A 297 17.18 -32.99 3.58
CA TRP A 297 16.22 -33.41 4.60
C TRP A 297 15.51 -32.24 5.30
N GLU A 298 16.07 -31.04 5.20
CA GLU A 298 15.53 -29.78 5.71
C GLU A 298 14.65 -29.05 4.69
N LYS A 299 14.49 -29.62 3.49
CA LYS A 299 13.76 -29.01 2.37
C LYS A 299 12.34 -29.57 2.28
N PHE A 300 11.38 -28.67 2.16
CA PHE A 300 9.97 -28.99 1.98
C PHE A 300 9.43 -28.34 0.72
N THR A 301 8.68 -29.12 -0.06
CA THR A 301 7.80 -28.57 -1.09
C THR A 301 6.52 -28.11 -0.41
N VAL A 302 6.18 -26.82 -0.53
CA VAL A 302 4.92 -26.29 -0.02
C VAL A 302 3.89 -26.37 -1.14
N ILE A 303 2.88 -27.22 -0.97
CA ILE A 303 1.75 -27.29 -1.91
C ILE A 303 0.64 -26.42 -1.36
N TYR A 304 0.36 -25.33 -2.06
CA TYR A 304 -0.75 -24.45 -1.74
C TYR A 304 -2.06 -25.06 -2.23
N ARG A 305 -3.13 -24.94 -1.44
CA ARG A 305 -4.43 -25.55 -1.71
C ARG A 305 -5.54 -24.61 -1.28
N HIS A 306 -6.33 -24.20 -2.25
CA HIS A 306 -7.59 -23.52 -2.01
C HIS A 306 -8.69 -24.55 -1.70
N GLU A 307 -9.57 -24.24 -0.76
CA GLU A 307 -10.87 -24.91 -0.69
C GLU A 307 -11.71 -24.46 -1.91
N ALA A 308 -12.68 -25.28 -2.35
CA ALA A 308 -13.44 -24.98 -3.56
C ALA A 308 -14.30 -23.72 -3.36
N ASP A 309 -13.79 -22.57 -3.81
CA ASP A 309 -14.47 -21.28 -3.86
C ASP A 309 -14.50 -20.80 -5.32
N GLN A 310 -15.67 -20.36 -5.81
CA GLN A 310 -15.81 -19.85 -7.17
C GLN A 310 -15.15 -18.49 -7.40
N ARG A 311 -14.70 -17.81 -6.34
CA ARG A 311 -14.01 -16.51 -6.45
C ARG A 311 -12.50 -16.65 -6.60
N ILE A 312 -11.97 -17.84 -6.33
CA ILE A 312 -10.59 -18.20 -6.64
C ILE A 312 -10.58 -18.78 -8.05
N PRO A 313 -9.80 -18.21 -8.99
CA PRO A 313 -9.84 -18.63 -10.37
C PRO A 313 -9.50 -20.13 -10.52
N ASN A 314 -10.34 -20.89 -11.22
CA ASN A 314 -10.19 -22.33 -11.42
C ASN A 314 -9.11 -22.72 -12.48
N ASP A 315 -8.27 -21.78 -12.84
CA ASP A 315 -7.31 -21.83 -13.95
C ASP A 315 -6.11 -22.75 -13.63
N GLU A 316 -5.72 -23.58 -14.61
CA GLU A 316 -4.80 -24.73 -14.40
C GLU A 316 -3.42 -24.35 -13.85
N SER A 317 -2.95 -23.12 -14.10
CA SER A 317 -1.66 -22.62 -13.66
C SER A 317 -1.77 -21.53 -12.58
N PHE A 318 -2.91 -21.38 -11.91
CA PHE A 318 -3.08 -20.41 -10.82
C PHE A 318 -2.01 -20.60 -9.71
N ASP A 319 -1.69 -21.85 -9.36
CA ASP A 319 -0.64 -22.20 -8.38
C ASP A 319 0.76 -21.68 -8.75
N LYS A 320 1.00 -21.24 -10.00
CA LYS A 320 2.28 -20.65 -10.43
C LYS A 320 2.32 -19.12 -10.24
N LEU A 321 1.18 -18.50 -9.97
CA LEU A 321 1.02 -17.04 -9.87
C LEU A 321 1.32 -16.57 -8.45
N TRP A 322 2.55 -16.78 -7.99
CA TRP A 322 2.95 -16.40 -6.62
C TRP A 322 2.69 -14.93 -6.31
N GLY A 323 2.74 -14.04 -7.32
CA GLY A 323 2.45 -12.62 -7.13
C GLY A 323 1.00 -12.35 -6.76
N MET A 324 0.06 -13.23 -7.16
CA MET A 324 -1.36 -13.14 -6.85
C MET A 324 -1.67 -13.74 -5.49
N ASP A 325 -1.11 -14.93 -5.23
CA ASP A 325 -1.26 -15.62 -3.97
C ASP A 325 -0.02 -16.46 -3.64
N HIS A 326 0.50 -16.26 -2.44
CA HIS A 326 1.64 -16.98 -1.92
C HIS A 326 1.46 -17.29 -0.43
N PHE A 327 1.77 -18.52 -0.06
CA PHE A 327 1.58 -19.05 1.29
C PHE A 327 2.19 -18.22 2.44
N ALA A 328 3.20 -17.38 2.16
CA ALA A 328 3.86 -16.54 3.16
C ALA A 328 3.26 -15.12 3.22
N ASN A 329 2.13 -14.86 2.56
CA ASN A 329 1.51 -13.55 2.43
C ASN A 329 2.49 -12.51 1.85
N ARG A 330 3.29 -12.96 0.86
CA ARG A 330 4.35 -12.18 0.19
C ARG A 330 3.96 -11.74 -1.22
N ASP A 331 2.66 -11.73 -1.45
CA ASP A 331 1.94 -11.48 -2.68
C ASP A 331 1.14 -10.17 -2.54
N ILE A 332 0.10 -10.01 -3.36
CA ILE A 332 -0.79 -8.85 -3.35
C ILE A 332 -2.16 -9.13 -2.69
N ASP A 333 -2.37 -10.27 -2.04
CA ASP A 333 -3.66 -10.72 -1.50
C ASP A 333 -4.79 -10.67 -2.56
N ALA A 334 -4.54 -11.20 -3.77
CA ALA A 334 -5.52 -11.10 -4.86
C ALA A 334 -6.77 -11.97 -4.60
N PRO A 335 -6.68 -13.23 -4.18
CA PRO A 335 -7.85 -14.04 -3.84
C PRO A 335 -8.72 -13.43 -2.75
N GLU A 336 -8.12 -12.88 -1.70
CA GLU A 336 -8.85 -12.20 -0.63
C GLU A 336 -9.55 -10.94 -1.17
N ALA A 337 -8.93 -10.21 -2.09
CA ALA A 337 -9.57 -9.09 -2.76
C ALA A 337 -10.78 -9.57 -3.62
N TRP A 338 -10.62 -10.68 -4.34
CA TRP A 338 -11.65 -11.28 -5.18
C TRP A 338 -12.81 -11.87 -4.39
N GLU A 339 -12.58 -12.33 -3.15
CA GLU A 339 -13.66 -12.65 -2.22
C GLU A 339 -14.59 -11.46 -1.99
N HIS A 340 -14.06 -10.23 -2.02
CA HIS A 340 -14.88 -9.02 -1.95
C HIS A 340 -15.40 -8.56 -3.31
N PHE A 341 -14.56 -8.56 -4.34
CA PHE A 341 -14.89 -8.04 -5.66
C PHE A 341 -13.93 -8.53 -6.75
N THR A 342 -14.48 -9.15 -7.80
CA THR A 342 -13.73 -9.71 -8.93
C THR A 342 -13.70 -8.80 -10.16
N GLY A 343 -14.50 -7.72 -10.17
CA GLY A 343 -14.75 -6.88 -11.33
C GLY A 343 -16.24 -6.77 -11.67
N THR A 344 -16.57 -6.19 -12.83
CA THR A 344 -17.95 -6.14 -13.33
C THR A 344 -18.06 -6.78 -14.72
N GLU A 345 -19.02 -7.68 -14.91
CA GLU A 345 -19.32 -8.27 -16.23
C GLU A 345 -20.13 -7.31 -17.13
N ASN A 346 -20.75 -6.26 -16.56
CA ASN A 346 -21.73 -5.43 -17.25
C ASN A 346 -21.16 -4.11 -17.84
N SER A 347 -20.74 -4.20 -19.10
CA SER A 347 -20.90 -3.21 -20.21
C SER A 347 -20.28 -1.81 -20.18
N ARG A 348 -19.55 -1.37 -19.14
CA ARG A 348 -18.62 -0.22 -19.26
C ARG A 348 -17.30 -0.51 -18.58
N GLY A 349 -16.65 -1.58 -19.04
CA GLY A 349 -15.33 -1.96 -18.56
C GLY A 349 -14.32 -0.81 -18.65
N ILE A 350 -13.24 -0.92 -17.90
CA ILE A 350 -12.15 0.05 -17.93
C ILE A 350 -11.28 -0.22 -19.14
N VAL A 351 -11.13 0.80 -19.99
CA VAL A 351 -10.13 0.77 -21.06
C VAL A 351 -8.75 1.00 -20.44
N LEU A 352 -7.85 0.04 -20.65
CA LEU A 352 -6.48 0.07 -20.16
C LEU A 352 -5.54 -0.12 -21.35
N ALA A 353 -4.72 0.89 -21.63
CA ALA A 353 -3.73 0.85 -22.68
C ALA A 353 -2.46 0.11 -22.22
N VAL A 354 -2.02 -0.86 -23.01
CA VAL A 354 -0.72 -1.52 -22.86
C VAL A 354 0.17 -0.97 -23.95
N ILE A 355 1.08 -0.07 -23.58
CA ILE A 355 2.01 0.59 -24.50
C ILE A 355 3.31 -0.23 -24.49
N ASP A 356 3.49 -1.11 -25.47
CA ASP A 356 4.51 -2.18 -25.42
C ASP A 356 4.85 -2.75 -26.82
N THR A 357 5.17 -4.05 -26.94
CA THR A 357 5.43 -4.79 -28.19
C THR A 357 4.17 -5.24 -28.92
N GLY A 358 2.98 -4.86 -28.43
CA GLY A 358 1.68 -5.33 -28.92
C GLY A 358 1.04 -6.36 -27.99
N ILE A 359 -0.10 -6.92 -28.41
CA ILE A 359 -0.78 -8.01 -27.70
C ILE A 359 -1.17 -9.09 -28.72
N ASP A 360 -0.93 -10.37 -28.40
CA ASP A 360 -1.61 -11.47 -29.09
C ASP A 360 -3.10 -11.45 -28.75
N TYR A 361 -3.86 -10.60 -29.46
CA TYR A 361 -5.30 -10.44 -29.31
C TYR A 361 -6.09 -11.70 -29.73
N LYS A 362 -5.42 -12.74 -30.27
CA LYS A 362 -6.00 -14.06 -30.55
C LYS A 362 -5.76 -15.05 -29.41
N HIS A 363 -4.95 -14.70 -28.41
CA HIS A 363 -4.70 -15.54 -27.25
C HIS A 363 -6.03 -15.84 -26.52
N LYS A 364 -6.28 -17.12 -26.24
CA LYS A 364 -7.59 -17.59 -25.73
C LYS A 364 -8.04 -16.92 -24.43
N GLU A 365 -7.09 -16.44 -23.62
CA GLU A 365 -7.35 -15.75 -22.34
C GLU A 365 -7.40 -14.23 -22.44
N LEU A 366 -7.02 -13.66 -23.60
CA LEU A 366 -6.97 -12.21 -23.80
C LEU A 366 -8.01 -11.72 -24.81
N LYS A 367 -8.37 -12.54 -25.80
CA LYS A 367 -9.29 -12.17 -26.89
C LYS A 367 -10.59 -11.51 -26.42
N ASP A 368 -11.18 -11.99 -25.31
CA ASP A 368 -12.46 -11.51 -24.79
C ASP A 368 -12.27 -10.31 -23.84
N GLN A 369 -11.02 -9.99 -23.52
CA GLN A 369 -10.59 -8.86 -22.71
C GLN A 369 -10.07 -7.72 -23.59
N MET A 370 -9.96 -7.91 -24.91
CA MET A 370 -9.51 -6.85 -25.80
C MET A 370 -10.53 -5.72 -25.90
N TRP A 371 -10.03 -4.50 -25.91
CA TRP A 371 -10.77 -3.34 -26.36
C TRP A 371 -11.04 -3.47 -27.87
N VAL A 372 -12.20 -2.98 -28.29
CA VAL A 372 -12.61 -2.92 -29.68
C VAL A 372 -12.96 -1.47 -29.98
N ASN A 373 -12.30 -0.86 -30.97
CA ASN A 373 -12.64 0.49 -31.41
C ASN A 373 -14.08 0.49 -31.95
N PRO A 374 -15.05 1.15 -31.29
CA PRO A 374 -16.43 1.18 -31.78
C PRO A 374 -16.59 2.02 -33.06
N GLY A 375 -15.57 2.80 -33.42
CA GLY A 375 -15.54 3.64 -34.61
C GLY A 375 -15.14 2.90 -35.90
N GLU A 376 -14.52 1.72 -35.79
CA GLU A 376 -13.92 1.01 -36.92
C GLU A 376 -14.76 -0.16 -37.46
N ILE A 377 -14.70 -0.37 -38.78
CA ILE A 377 -15.19 -1.57 -39.45
C ILE A 377 -13.99 -2.43 -39.86
N ALA A 378 -13.70 -3.44 -39.03
CA ALA A 378 -12.55 -4.30 -39.19
C ALA A 378 -12.28 -4.81 -40.62
N GLY A 379 -11.11 -4.45 -41.15
CA GLY A 379 -10.52 -5.00 -42.37
C GLY A 379 -11.08 -4.41 -43.65
N ASN A 380 -11.63 -3.20 -43.61
CA ASN A 380 -12.15 -2.50 -44.79
C ASN A 380 -11.10 -1.59 -45.47
N GLY A 381 -9.95 -1.36 -44.82
CA GLY A 381 -8.88 -0.50 -45.33
C GLY A 381 -9.17 1.00 -45.26
N ILE A 382 -10.11 1.41 -44.40
CA ILE A 382 -10.58 2.79 -44.23
C ILE A 382 -10.40 3.20 -42.77
N ASP A 383 -10.03 4.46 -42.53
CA ASP A 383 -10.13 5.12 -41.22
C ASP A 383 -11.57 5.61 -41.07
N ASP A 384 -12.42 4.79 -40.45
CA ASP A 384 -13.88 4.98 -40.42
C ASP A 384 -14.29 6.06 -39.41
N ASP A 385 -13.53 6.21 -38.33
CA ASP A 385 -13.78 7.21 -37.29
C ASP A 385 -13.04 8.54 -37.54
N GLY A 386 -12.15 8.59 -38.53
CA GLY A 386 -11.39 9.76 -38.94
C GLY A 386 -10.33 10.17 -37.93
N ASN A 387 -9.85 9.24 -37.10
CA ASN A 387 -8.87 9.49 -36.06
C ASN A 387 -7.42 9.56 -36.59
N GLY A 388 -7.20 9.23 -37.87
CA GLY A 388 -5.91 9.23 -38.55
C GLY A 388 -5.24 7.86 -38.64
N TYR A 389 -5.90 6.80 -38.17
CA TYR A 389 -5.37 5.44 -38.06
C TYR A 389 -6.32 4.44 -38.74
N VAL A 390 -5.86 3.81 -39.83
CA VAL A 390 -6.68 2.88 -40.60
C VAL A 390 -6.79 1.53 -39.88
N ASP A 391 -8.01 1.00 -39.74
CA ASP A 391 -8.30 -0.34 -39.21
C ASP A 391 -7.73 -0.61 -37.79
N ASP A 392 -7.74 0.39 -36.90
CA ASP A 392 -7.16 0.33 -35.55
C ASP A 392 -8.08 -0.38 -34.51
N VAL A 393 -8.62 -1.54 -34.93
CA VAL A 393 -9.70 -2.29 -34.26
C VAL A 393 -9.41 -2.63 -32.80
N HIS A 394 -8.18 -3.00 -32.46
CA HIS A 394 -7.77 -3.38 -31.10
C HIS A 394 -6.73 -2.42 -30.50
N GLY A 395 -6.52 -1.27 -31.14
CA GLY A 395 -5.39 -0.37 -30.97
C GLY A 395 -4.54 -0.31 -32.23
N TYR A 396 -3.30 0.19 -32.12
CA TYR A 396 -2.48 0.55 -33.28
C TYR A 396 -1.01 0.15 -33.11
N ASP A 397 -0.35 -0.15 -34.22
CA ASP A 397 1.08 -0.39 -34.32
C ASP A 397 1.81 0.85 -34.86
N PHE A 398 2.37 1.63 -33.94
CA PHE A 398 3.22 2.79 -34.23
C PHE A 398 4.65 2.41 -34.63
N ALA A 399 5.08 1.17 -34.42
CA ALA A 399 6.40 0.71 -34.84
C ALA A 399 6.42 0.43 -36.35
N ASN A 400 5.31 -0.06 -36.90
CA ASN A 400 5.14 -0.38 -38.32
C ASN A 400 4.18 0.57 -39.07
N ASP A 401 3.55 1.51 -38.35
CA ASP A 401 2.54 2.45 -38.86
C ASP A 401 1.33 1.72 -39.52
N ASP A 402 0.73 0.76 -38.83
CA ASP A 402 -0.49 0.05 -39.27
C ASP A 402 -1.47 -0.29 -38.11
N GLY A 403 -2.68 -0.73 -38.46
CA GLY A 403 -3.75 -1.09 -37.52
C GLY A 403 -3.64 -2.48 -36.87
N ASP A 404 -2.51 -3.19 -37.01
CA ASP A 404 -2.35 -4.56 -36.47
C ASP A 404 -1.36 -4.59 -35.29
N PRO A 405 -1.81 -4.31 -34.04
CA PRO A 405 -0.94 -4.31 -32.86
C PRO A 405 -0.62 -5.73 -32.34
N MET A 406 -0.50 -6.71 -33.24
CA MET A 406 -0.15 -8.09 -32.90
C MET A 406 1.24 -8.16 -32.28
N ASP A 407 1.36 -8.90 -31.18
CA ASP A 407 2.66 -9.11 -30.52
C ASP A 407 3.49 -10.14 -31.29
N ASP A 408 4.50 -9.65 -31.99
CA ASP A 408 5.55 -10.42 -32.67
C ASP A 408 6.82 -10.61 -31.80
N ASN A 409 6.76 -10.18 -30.54
CA ASN A 409 7.75 -10.45 -29.51
C ASN A 409 7.15 -11.48 -28.52
N VAL A 410 7.07 -11.13 -27.24
CA VAL A 410 6.39 -11.85 -26.15
C VAL A 410 5.98 -10.92 -25.00
N HIS A 411 6.62 -9.74 -24.93
CA HIS A 411 6.64 -8.90 -23.74
C HIS A 411 5.28 -8.26 -23.44
N GLY A 412 4.65 -7.61 -24.43
CA GLY A 412 3.36 -6.97 -24.26
C GLY A 412 2.23 -7.96 -23.95
N THR A 413 2.23 -9.15 -24.57
CA THR A 413 1.28 -10.22 -24.24
C THR A 413 1.49 -10.73 -22.81
N HIS A 414 2.73 -10.80 -22.33
CA HIS A 414 3.04 -11.21 -20.96
C HIS A 414 2.54 -10.19 -19.93
N CYS A 415 2.76 -8.90 -20.17
CA CYS A 415 2.24 -7.84 -19.32
C CYS A 415 0.71 -7.85 -19.30
N SER A 416 0.09 -8.01 -20.47
CA SER A 416 -1.37 -8.06 -20.63
C SER A 416 -2.04 -9.18 -19.85
N GLY A 417 -1.47 -10.40 -19.86
CA GLY A 417 -1.99 -11.50 -19.06
C GLY A 417 -1.92 -11.25 -17.56
N THR A 418 -0.86 -10.58 -17.08
CA THR A 418 -0.73 -10.22 -15.66
C THR A 418 -1.81 -9.21 -15.25
N ILE A 419 -2.18 -8.28 -16.14
CA ILE A 419 -3.22 -7.28 -15.89
C ILE A 419 -4.60 -7.95 -15.84
N ALA A 420 -4.97 -8.67 -16.90
CA ALA A 420 -6.36 -9.05 -17.15
C ALA A 420 -6.54 -10.36 -17.93
N ALA A 421 -5.66 -11.36 -17.82
CA ALA A 421 -6.01 -12.69 -18.33
C ALA A 421 -7.36 -13.14 -17.74
N ALA A 422 -8.26 -13.62 -18.59
CA ALA A 422 -9.58 -14.07 -18.18
C ALA A 422 -9.44 -15.21 -17.16
N GLY A 423 -10.00 -15.02 -15.97
CA GLY A 423 -10.03 -16.04 -14.93
C GLY A 423 -11.29 -16.89 -14.99
N ASN A 424 -11.30 -17.98 -14.22
CA ASN A 424 -12.43 -18.90 -14.11
C ASN A 424 -12.83 -19.58 -15.43
N ASN A 425 -11.90 -19.72 -16.36
CA ASN A 425 -12.14 -20.36 -17.65
C ASN A 425 -11.56 -21.79 -17.74
N SER A 426 -10.93 -22.28 -16.67
CA SER A 426 -10.30 -23.59 -16.55
C SER A 426 -9.07 -23.79 -17.46
N PHE A 427 -8.42 -22.71 -17.88
CA PHE A 427 -7.19 -22.75 -18.65
C PHE A 427 -6.18 -21.79 -18.06
N GLY A 428 -4.88 -22.06 -18.23
CA GLY A 428 -3.87 -21.01 -18.09
C GLY A 428 -3.83 -20.29 -16.75
N VAL A 429 -3.98 -18.96 -16.77
CA VAL A 429 -3.69 -18.01 -15.69
C VAL A 429 -4.82 -17.00 -15.53
N ALA A 430 -4.86 -16.28 -14.41
CA ALA A 430 -5.76 -15.16 -14.18
C ALA A 430 -4.98 -13.86 -13.97
N GLY A 431 -5.45 -12.75 -14.54
CA GLY A 431 -4.91 -11.42 -14.28
C GLY A 431 -5.43 -10.81 -12.97
N VAL A 432 -4.79 -9.74 -12.48
CA VAL A 432 -5.24 -9.04 -11.26
C VAL A 432 -6.71 -8.60 -11.36
N ALA A 433 -7.09 -8.04 -12.52
CA ALA A 433 -8.45 -7.59 -12.83
C ALA A 433 -9.01 -8.43 -13.99
N TRP A 434 -9.31 -9.70 -13.69
CA TRP A 434 -9.74 -10.70 -14.67
C TRP A 434 -11.19 -10.54 -15.17
N GLN A 435 -11.96 -9.58 -14.64
CA GLN A 435 -13.26 -9.17 -15.18
C GLN A 435 -13.35 -7.65 -15.33
N GLY A 436 -13.93 -7.19 -16.43
CA GLY A 436 -14.28 -5.77 -16.63
C GLY A 436 -13.16 -4.88 -17.17
N VAL A 437 -12.00 -5.43 -17.55
CA VAL A 437 -10.95 -4.69 -18.26
C VAL A 437 -11.11 -4.83 -19.77
N ARG A 438 -10.78 -3.79 -20.51
CA ARG A 438 -10.68 -3.77 -21.97
C ARG A 438 -9.27 -3.31 -22.36
N LEU A 439 -8.43 -4.25 -22.76
CA LEU A 439 -7.04 -4.04 -23.10
C LEU A 439 -6.91 -3.41 -24.49
N MET A 440 -6.34 -2.22 -24.55
CA MET A 440 -6.00 -1.54 -25.81
C MET A 440 -4.53 -1.77 -26.11
N ALA A 441 -4.22 -2.41 -27.23
CA ALA A 441 -2.85 -2.78 -27.61
C ALA A 441 -2.20 -1.63 -28.38
N LEU A 442 -1.20 -0.97 -27.80
CA LEU A 442 -0.46 0.11 -28.47
C LEU A 442 0.98 -0.33 -28.65
N LYS A 443 1.29 -0.82 -29.84
CA LYS A 443 2.60 -1.34 -30.18
C LYS A 443 3.49 -0.19 -30.62
N PHE A 444 4.59 0.04 -29.91
CA PHE A 444 5.64 0.97 -30.33
C PHE A 444 7.03 0.34 -30.27
N LEU A 445 7.14 -0.84 -29.64
CA LEU A 445 8.33 -1.67 -29.65
C LEU A 445 8.23 -2.72 -30.76
N THR A 446 9.30 -2.85 -31.55
CA THR A 446 9.43 -3.83 -32.64
C THR A 446 9.55 -5.26 -32.10
N ALA A 447 9.60 -6.24 -33.00
CA ALA A 447 9.87 -7.65 -32.67
C ALA A 447 11.16 -7.84 -31.86
N GLU A 448 12.13 -6.94 -31.98
CA GLU A 448 13.39 -6.94 -31.23
C GLU A 448 13.28 -6.29 -29.84
N GLY A 449 12.11 -5.76 -29.46
CA GLY A 449 11.87 -5.06 -28.20
C GLY A 449 12.42 -3.63 -28.16
N SER A 450 12.69 -3.02 -29.32
CA SER A 450 13.22 -1.67 -29.45
C SER A 450 12.18 -0.71 -30.04
N GLY A 451 12.22 0.57 -29.68
CA GLY A 451 11.27 1.55 -30.21
C GLY A 451 11.76 2.99 -30.11
N ARG A 452 11.04 3.93 -30.70
CA ARG A 452 11.39 5.36 -30.68
C ARG A 452 10.51 6.10 -29.68
N THR A 453 11.09 7.10 -29.02
CA THR A 453 10.34 8.00 -28.13
C THR A 453 9.20 8.72 -28.87
N SER A 454 9.34 9.02 -30.16
CA SER A 454 8.27 9.60 -30.98
C SER A 454 7.03 8.71 -31.05
N ASP A 455 7.25 7.40 -31.17
CA ASP A 455 6.18 6.42 -31.37
C ASP A 455 5.50 6.14 -30.02
N ALA A 456 6.27 6.11 -28.94
CA ALA A 456 5.73 6.10 -27.58
C ALA A 456 4.88 7.36 -27.27
N VAL A 457 5.30 8.55 -27.73
CA VAL A 457 4.49 9.78 -27.58
C VAL A 457 3.16 9.64 -28.31
N LYS A 458 3.17 9.18 -29.56
CA LYS A 458 1.93 8.93 -30.33
C LYS A 458 1.03 7.92 -29.62
N ALA A 459 1.59 6.84 -29.08
CA ALA A 459 0.83 5.85 -28.32
C ALA A 459 0.18 6.44 -27.06
N VAL A 460 0.88 7.28 -26.31
CA VAL A 460 0.28 7.97 -25.14
C VAL A 460 -0.86 8.88 -25.57
N ASP A 461 -0.67 9.67 -26.63
CA ASP A 461 -1.70 10.58 -27.14
C ASP A 461 -2.92 9.83 -27.68
N TYR A 462 -2.70 8.70 -28.35
CA TYR A 462 -3.76 7.80 -28.81
C TYR A 462 -4.55 7.22 -27.63
N ALA A 463 -3.87 6.72 -26.59
CA ALA A 463 -4.52 6.19 -25.39
C ALA A 463 -5.44 7.24 -24.74
N VAL A 464 -4.98 8.48 -24.65
CA VAL A 464 -5.77 9.61 -24.15
C VAL A 464 -6.99 9.86 -25.03
N ALA A 465 -6.79 9.94 -26.35
CA ALA A 465 -7.86 10.21 -27.31
C ALA A 465 -8.96 9.15 -27.27
N MET A 466 -8.57 7.87 -27.16
CA MET A 466 -9.49 6.74 -27.13
C MET A 466 -10.04 6.44 -25.73
N GLY A 467 -9.79 7.32 -24.75
CA GLY A 467 -10.42 7.28 -23.43
C GLY A 467 -9.88 6.21 -22.48
N ALA A 468 -8.63 5.79 -22.63
CA ALA A 468 -7.98 4.92 -21.67
C ALA A 468 -7.88 5.60 -20.30
N ARG A 469 -8.26 4.87 -19.23
CA ARG A 469 -8.16 5.35 -17.83
C ARG A 469 -6.78 5.08 -17.24
N ILE A 470 -6.09 4.06 -17.76
CA ILE A 470 -4.79 3.58 -17.28
C ILE A 470 -3.92 3.31 -18.49
N ALA A 471 -2.66 3.73 -18.44
CA ALA A 471 -1.59 3.25 -19.31
C ALA A 471 -0.60 2.41 -18.50
N SER A 472 -0.30 1.20 -18.96
CA SER A 472 0.76 0.34 -18.44
C SER A 472 2.00 0.46 -19.33
N ASN A 473 3.12 0.89 -18.74
CA ASN A 473 4.33 1.27 -19.47
C ASN A 473 5.52 0.47 -18.93
N SER A 474 5.71 -0.71 -19.51
CA SER A 474 6.73 -1.68 -19.07
C SER A 474 8.07 -1.49 -19.82
N TRP A 475 8.44 -0.24 -20.05
CA TRP A 475 9.60 0.20 -20.81
C TRP A 475 10.22 1.44 -20.16
N GLY A 476 11.47 1.73 -20.51
CA GLY A 476 12.15 2.93 -20.07
C GLY A 476 13.63 2.90 -20.39
N GLY A 477 14.32 3.96 -19.99
CA GLY A 477 15.75 4.08 -20.16
C GLY A 477 16.30 5.42 -19.68
N ALA A 478 17.56 5.66 -20.00
CA ALA A 478 18.22 6.92 -19.69
C ALA A 478 17.78 8.05 -20.64
N GLY A 479 17.77 9.27 -20.12
CA GLY A 479 17.51 10.49 -20.89
C GLY A 479 16.07 10.97 -20.80
N SER A 480 15.91 12.26 -20.57
CA SER A 480 14.60 12.91 -20.55
C SER A 480 14.24 13.45 -21.93
N SER A 481 12.95 13.38 -22.26
CA SER A 481 12.35 14.01 -23.42
C SER A 481 11.27 14.99 -22.99
N SER A 482 11.33 16.23 -23.48
CA SER A 482 10.28 17.22 -23.25
C SER A 482 8.97 16.80 -23.91
N ALA A 483 9.03 16.22 -25.12
CA ALA A 483 7.85 15.74 -25.83
C ALA A 483 7.14 14.62 -25.06
N MET A 484 7.88 13.67 -24.50
CA MET A 484 7.31 12.61 -23.66
C MET A 484 6.74 13.17 -22.35
N ARG A 485 7.45 14.10 -21.70
CA ARG A 485 6.92 14.78 -20.51
C ARG A 485 5.57 15.45 -20.80
N VAL A 486 5.48 16.21 -21.89
CA VAL A 486 4.24 16.89 -22.28
C VAL A 486 3.14 15.88 -22.61
N ALA A 487 3.44 14.76 -23.26
CA ALA A 487 2.45 13.69 -23.50
C ALA A 487 1.90 13.10 -22.19
N ILE A 488 2.75 12.87 -21.20
CA ILE A 488 2.31 12.37 -19.89
C ILE A 488 1.52 13.44 -19.11
N GLU A 489 1.90 14.72 -19.22
CA GLU A 489 1.11 15.83 -18.69
C GLU A 489 -0.26 15.90 -19.36
N ARG A 490 -0.38 15.60 -20.66
CA ARG A 490 -1.68 15.49 -21.33
C ARG A 490 -2.52 14.34 -20.78
N ALA A 491 -1.89 13.19 -20.53
CA ALA A 491 -2.53 12.06 -19.86
C ALA A 491 -3.00 12.43 -18.44
N GLU A 492 -2.23 13.21 -17.69
CA GLU A 492 -2.58 13.68 -16.35
C GLU A 492 -3.86 14.51 -16.37
N VAL A 493 -3.94 15.46 -17.32
CA VAL A 493 -5.10 16.32 -17.53
C VAL A 493 -6.35 15.53 -17.89
N ALA A 494 -6.21 14.50 -18.73
CA ALA A 494 -7.29 13.60 -19.09
C ALA A 494 -7.73 12.66 -17.93
N GLY A 495 -7.02 12.69 -16.80
CA GLY A 495 -7.26 11.79 -15.68
C GLY A 495 -6.83 10.35 -15.95
N MET A 496 -5.89 10.14 -16.88
CA MET A 496 -5.29 8.82 -17.15
C MET A 496 -4.12 8.57 -16.20
N LEU A 497 -4.16 7.45 -15.47
CA LEU A 497 -3.07 7.00 -14.63
C LEU A 497 -1.94 6.42 -15.48
N PHE A 498 -0.70 6.84 -15.25
CA PHE A 498 0.47 6.41 -16.00
C PHE A 498 1.35 5.50 -15.13
N VAL A 499 1.20 4.18 -15.22
CA VAL A 499 2.00 3.25 -14.43
C VAL A 499 3.27 2.91 -15.21
N ALA A 500 4.44 3.07 -14.59
CA ALA A 500 5.74 2.93 -15.24
C ALA A 500 6.68 2.00 -14.46
N ALA A 501 7.38 1.11 -15.17
CA ALA A 501 8.44 0.29 -14.60
C ALA A 501 9.62 1.17 -14.14
N ALA A 502 10.21 0.86 -12.97
CA ALA A 502 11.31 1.65 -12.40
C ALA A 502 12.67 1.45 -13.09
N GLY A 503 12.85 0.36 -13.85
CA GLY A 503 14.13 0.00 -14.49
C GLY A 503 14.72 -1.29 -13.91
N ASN A 504 15.70 -1.87 -14.62
CA ASN A 504 16.25 -3.19 -14.33
C ASN A 504 17.78 -3.21 -14.15
N ASP A 505 18.39 -2.05 -13.84
CA ASP A 505 19.84 -1.89 -13.72
C ASP A 505 20.36 -2.00 -12.27
N GLY A 506 19.46 -2.21 -11.29
CA GLY A 506 19.83 -2.31 -9.86
C GLY A 506 20.33 -1.00 -9.26
N THR A 507 19.93 0.15 -9.82
CA THR A 507 20.42 1.49 -9.44
C THR A 507 19.38 2.31 -8.68
N ASP A 508 19.86 3.31 -7.93
CA ASP A 508 19.02 4.30 -7.27
C ASP A 508 18.60 5.41 -8.26
N ASN A 509 17.30 5.51 -8.52
CA ASN A 509 16.68 6.47 -9.41
C ASN A 509 16.67 7.90 -8.84
N ASP A 510 16.89 8.07 -7.53
CA ASP A 510 17.08 9.40 -6.94
C ASP A 510 18.43 10.01 -7.41
N ASP A 511 19.44 9.18 -7.65
CA ASP A 511 20.77 9.57 -8.13
C ASP A 511 20.93 9.43 -9.65
N LEU A 512 20.35 8.38 -10.24
CA LEU A 512 20.43 8.03 -11.66
C LEU A 512 19.01 7.95 -12.27
N PRO A 513 18.44 9.08 -12.71
CA PRO A 513 17.07 9.12 -13.18
C PRO A 513 16.77 8.17 -14.35
N HIS A 514 15.69 7.41 -14.23
CA HIS A 514 15.15 6.52 -15.25
C HIS A 514 13.82 7.08 -15.79
N PHE A 515 13.68 7.20 -17.11
CA PHE A 515 12.46 7.73 -17.73
C PHE A 515 11.68 6.64 -18.46
N PRO A 516 10.34 6.62 -18.36
CA PRO A 516 9.47 7.70 -17.87
C PRO A 516 9.26 7.75 -16.34
N SER A 517 9.72 6.77 -15.55
CA SER A 517 9.38 6.68 -14.12
C SER A 517 9.77 7.90 -13.26
N ASN A 518 10.82 8.63 -13.63
CA ASN A 518 11.32 9.81 -12.90
C ASN A 518 10.70 11.15 -13.32
N TYR A 519 9.78 11.16 -14.30
CA TYR A 519 9.00 12.38 -14.55
C TYR A 519 8.16 12.73 -13.31
N GLN A 520 8.00 14.04 -13.06
CA GLN A 520 7.35 14.55 -11.85
C GLN A 520 5.83 14.73 -12.01
N SER A 521 5.25 14.23 -13.10
CA SER A 521 3.81 14.29 -13.36
C SER A 521 3.03 13.52 -12.30
N SER A 522 1.93 14.11 -11.82
CA SER A 522 1.24 13.60 -10.62
C SER A 522 0.52 12.28 -10.88
N ASN A 523 0.20 11.99 -12.15
CA ASN A 523 -0.43 10.75 -12.60
C ASN A 523 0.51 9.54 -12.71
N ILE A 524 1.82 9.71 -12.49
CA ILE A 524 2.77 8.60 -12.62
C ILE A 524 2.77 7.73 -11.37
N ILE A 525 2.78 6.40 -11.55
CA ILE A 525 3.17 5.46 -10.49
C ILE A 525 4.37 4.67 -10.98
N ALA A 526 5.54 4.97 -10.41
CA ALA A 526 6.78 4.23 -10.65
C ALA A 526 6.85 2.97 -9.78
N VAL A 527 7.16 1.82 -10.39
CA VAL A 527 7.00 0.51 -9.77
C VAL A 527 8.32 -0.27 -9.72
N ALA A 528 8.78 -0.57 -8.51
CA ALA A 528 9.89 -1.49 -8.24
C ALA A 528 9.44 -2.95 -8.24
N SER A 529 10.38 -3.88 -8.43
CA SER A 529 10.15 -5.32 -8.50
C SER A 529 10.55 -6.03 -7.22
N THR A 530 9.68 -6.89 -6.70
CA THR A 530 9.93 -7.77 -5.55
C THR A 530 10.06 -9.24 -5.96
N THR A 531 10.64 -10.03 -5.06
CA THR A 531 10.78 -11.48 -5.21
C THR A 531 9.76 -12.23 -4.36
N LYS A 532 9.50 -13.51 -4.69
CA LYS A 532 8.71 -14.43 -3.85
C LYS A 532 9.24 -14.58 -2.42
N ALA A 533 10.53 -14.26 -2.23
CA ALA A 533 11.17 -14.28 -0.94
C ALA A 533 10.93 -12.99 -0.14
N GLY A 534 10.23 -11.98 -0.66
CA GLY A 534 9.86 -10.74 0.05
C GLY A 534 10.64 -9.49 -0.39
N PRO A 535 11.99 -9.49 -0.33
CA PRO A 535 12.81 -8.34 -0.68
C PRO A 535 12.64 -7.84 -2.13
N LEU A 536 13.21 -6.65 -2.34
CA LEU A 536 13.49 -6.09 -3.66
C LEU A 536 14.26 -7.12 -4.52
N SER A 537 13.96 -7.16 -5.82
CA SER A 537 14.72 -7.97 -6.78
C SER A 537 16.08 -7.32 -7.02
N ASP A 538 17.14 -8.12 -7.11
CA ASP A 538 18.51 -7.61 -7.26
C ASP A 538 18.70 -6.69 -8.49
N PHE A 539 17.94 -6.92 -9.55
CA PHE A 539 17.95 -6.08 -10.75
C PHE A 539 17.07 -4.82 -10.64
N SER A 540 16.15 -4.75 -9.67
CA SER A 540 15.18 -3.65 -9.64
C SER A 540 15.89 -2.34 -9.37
N CYS A 541 15.68 -1.35 -10.23
CA CYS A 541 15.92 0.02 -9.81
C CYS A 541 14.93 0.40 -8.70
N TYR A 542 15.33 1.35 -7.87
CA TYR A 542 14.62 1.78 -6.67
C TYR A 542 14.82 3.28 -6.44
N GLY A 543 14.09 3.90 -5.51
CA GLY A 543 14.30 5.31 -5.18
C GLY A 543 13.35 5.78 -4.10
N ARG A 544 13.89 6.37 -3.02
CA ARG A 544 13.08 6.77 -1.85
C ARG A 544 12.18 7.97 -2.15
N GLN A 545 12.54 8.77 -3.15
CA GLN A 545 11.80 9.96 -3.56
C GLN A 545 11.14 9.83 -4.93
N THR A 546 11.61 8.89 -5.77
CA THR A 546 11.22 8.80 -7.18
C THR A 546 10.42 7.54 -7.52
N VAL A 547 10.61 6.43 -6.79
CA VAL A 547 9.83 5.19 -6.99
C VAL A 547 8.69 5.15 -5.99
N HIS A 548 7.46 4.84 -6.44
CA HIS A 548 6.27 5.03 -5.61
C HIS A 548 5.93 3.80 -4.78
N VAL A 549 5.91 2.62 -5.40
CA VAL A 549 5.53 1.34 -4.76
C VAL A 549 6.37 0.19 -5.30
N ALA A 550 6.34 -0.95 -4.60
CA ALA A 550 6.90 -2.21 -5.09
C ALA A 550 5.78 -3.22 -5.43
N ALA A 551 6.02 -4.11 -6.39
CA ALA A 551 5.07 -5.17 -6.77
C ALA A 551 5.82 -6.46 -7.19
N PRO A 552 5.14 -7.62 -7.28
CA PRO A 552 5.75 -8.86 -7.75
C PRO A 552 6.31 -8.73 -9.17
N GLY A 553 7.62 -8.95 -9.35
CA GLY A 553 8.25 -8.83 -10.67
C GLY A 553 9.35 -9.84 -10.98
N SER A 554 9.80 -10.65 -10.01
CA SER A 554 10.73 -11.75 -10.25
C SER A 554 10.00 -13.08 -10.41
N GLY A 555 10.21 -13.76 -11.54
CA GLY A 555 9.66 -15.09 -11.79
C GLY A 555 8.13 -15.09 -11.90
N ILE A 556 7.59 -14.16 -12.68
CA ILE A 556 6.15 -14.02 -12.92
C ILE A 556 5.76 -14.86 -14.13
N TYR A 557 4.75 -15.74 -13.97
CA TYR A 557 4.23 -16.60 -15.03
C TYR A 557 3.01 -15.95 -15.68
N SER A 558 3.00 -15.79 -17.00
CA SER A 558 1.88 -15.16 -17.73
C SER A 558 1.78 -15.67 -19.18
N THR A 559 0.80 -15.15 -19.91
CA THR A 559 0.52 -15.44 -21.33
C THR A 559 1.63 -14.96 -22.26
N VAL A 560 1.92 -15.69 -23.34
CA VAL A 560 2.79 -15.23 -24.43
C VAL A 560 2.19 -15.68 -25.78
N PRO A 561 2.60 -15.09 -26.92
CA PRO A 561 1.98 -15.35 -28.21
C PRO A 561 1.90 -16.82 -28.61
N GLY A 562 0.86 -17.16 -29.37
CA GLY A 562 0.62 -18.51 -29.87
C GLY A 562 -0.03 -19.44 -28.84
N GLY A 563 -0.81 -18.89 -27.92
CA GLY A 563 -1.55 -19.66 -26.90
C GLY A 563 -0.65 -20.31 -25.84
N LYS A 564 0.49 -19.69 -25.55
CA LYS A 564 1.54 -20.25 -24.68
C LYS A 564 1.69 -19.42 -23.41
N TYR A 565 2.56 -19.92 -22.52
CA TYR A 565 2.86 -19.29 -21.24
C TYR A 565 4.35 -19.31 -20.98
N LYS A 566 4.85 -18.31 -20.25
CA LYS A 566 6.27 -18.22 -19.89
C LYS A 566 6.44 -17.54 -18.54
N THR A 567 7.54 -17.85 -17.87
CA THR A 567 8.01 -17.10 -16.69
C THR A 567 9.01 -16.04 -17.15
N LEU A 568 8.77 -14.77 -16.80
CA LEU A 568 9.69 -13.65 -17.01
C LEU A 568 9.99 -12.92 -15.69
N SER A 569 11.06 -12.12 -15.69
CA SER A 569 11.46 -11.29 -14.56
C SER A 569 11.78 -9.87 -15.03
N GLY A 570 11.34 -8.87 -14.27
CA GLY A 570 11.61 -7.47 -14.53
C GLY A 570 10.66 -6.55 -13.77
N THR A 571 11.00 -5.28 -13.61
CA THR A 571 10.04 -4.24 -13.23
C THR A 571 8.90 -4.13 -14.23
N SER A 572 9.12 -4.56 -15.48
CA SER A 572 8.11 -4.81 -16.51
C SER A 572 7.04 -5.83 -16.12
N MET A 573 7.33 -6.76 -15.21
CA MET A 573 6.32 -7.69 -14.66
C MET A 573 5.67 -7.16 -13.38
N ALA A 574 6.33 -6.24 -12.67
CA ALA A 574 5.78 -5.55 -11.50
C ALA A 574 4.76 -4.47 -11.90
N CYS A 575 5.08 -3.67 -12.92
CA CYS A 575 4.21 -2.64 -13.50
C CYS A 575 2.78 -3.14 -13.79
N PRO A 576 2.56 -4.25 -14.52
CA PRO A 576 1.21 -4.74 -14.83
C PRO A 576 0.41 -5.21 -13.59
N HIS A 577 1.05 -5.67 -12.51
CA HIS A 577 0.32 -5.97 -11.27
C HIS A 577 -0.30 -4.68 -10.69
N VAL A 578 0.43 -3.56 -10.72
CA VAL A 578 -0.08 -2.26 -10.27
C VAL A 578 -1.15 -1.71 -11.21
N SER A 579 -0.97 -1.85 -12.53
CA SER A 579 -1.98 -1.45 -13.52
C SER A 579 -3.28 -2.24 -13.34
N GLY A 580 -3.19 -3.55 -13.13
CA GLY A 580 -4.35 -4.39 -12.83
C GLY A 580 -5.02 -4.04 -11.50
N LEU A 581 -4.24 -3.72 -10.46
CA LEU A 581 -4.78 -3.25 -9.18
C LEU A 581 -5.53 -1.92 -9.35
N ALA A 582 -4.98 -0.96 -10.09
CA ALA A 582 -5.65 0.31 -10.38
C ALA A 582 -6.98 0.10 -11.09
N ALA A 583 -7.03 -0.83 -12.06
CA ALA A 583 -8.26 -1.20 -12.75
C ALA A 583 -9.27 -1.82 -11.78
N LEU A 584 -8.83 -2.74 -10.91
CA LEU A 584 -9.71 -3.38 -9.92
C LEU A 584 -10.33 -2.35 -8.96
N VAL A 585 -9.54 -1.39 -8.47
CA VAL A 585 -10.02 -0.29 -7.61
C VAL A 585 -11.06 0.57 -8.32
N TRP A 586 -10.80 0.98 -9.56
CA TRP A 586 -11.78 1.78 -10.30
C TRP A 586 -13.02 1.00 -10.69
N LEU A 587 -12.91 -0.30 -11.00
CA LEU A 587 -14.08 -1.15 -11.26
C LEU A 587 -14.97 -1.22 -10.03
N TYR A 588 -14.35 -1.27 -8.84
CA TYR A 588 -15.06 -1.26 -7.57
C TYR A 588 -15.69 0.10 -7.24
N ARG A 589 -14.97 1.20 -7.54
CA ARG A 589 -15.42 2.58 -7.29
C ARG A 589 -15.19 3.47 -8.54
N PRO A 590 -16.12 3.44 -9.52
CA PRO A 590 -15.90 4.04 -10.84
C PRO A 590 -15.83 5.57 -10.86
N ASN A 591 -16.29 6.23 -9.79
CA ASN A 591 -16.31 7.69 -9.69
C ASN A 591 -15.08 8.27 -8.98
N LEU A 592 -14.12 7.45 -8.54
CA LEU A 592 -12.89 7.98 -7.94
C LEU A 592 -12.06 8.74 -8.99
N SER A 593 -11.39 9.80 -8.56
CA SER A 593 -10.41 10.47 -9.42
C SER A 593 -9.13 9.62 -9.56
N MET A 594 -8.36 9.90 -10.61
CA MET A 594 -7.04 9.31 -10.81
C MET A 594 -6.12 9.51 -9.59
N MET A 595 -6.13 10.70 -9.01
CA MET A 595 -5.33 10.99 -7.81
C MET A 595 -5.77 10.18 -6.60
N GLN A 596 -7.07 9.97 -6.41
CA GLN A 596 -7.57 9.12 -5.32
C GLN A 596 -7.17 7.67 -5.52
N VAL A 597 -7.25 7.14 -6.75
CA VAL A 597 -6.80 5.77 -7.03
C VAL A 597 -5.29 5.61 -6.78
N LYS A 598 -4.47 6.57 -7.24
CA LYS A 598 -3.04 6.60 -6.91
C LYS A 598 -2.80 6.60 -5.40
N ASP A 599 -3.47 7.49 -4.68
CA ASP A 599 -3.34 7.62 -3.22
C ASP A 599 -3.75 6.34 -2.48
N ILE A 600 -4.85 5.70 -2.90
CA ILE A 600 -5.29 4.39 -2.37
C ILE A 600 -4.19 3.34 -2.57
N ILE A 601 -3.62 3.23 -3.77
CA ILE A 601 -2.57 2.24 -4.06
C ILE A 601 -1.34 2.46 -3.16
N LEU A 602 -0.89 3.71 -3.01
CA LEU A 602 0.28 4.04 -2.17
C LEU A 602 0.02 3.74 -0.68
N LYS A 603 -1.15 4.14 -0.16
CA LYS A 603 -1.52 3.98 1.25
C LYS A 603 -1.94 2.56 1.64
N SER A 604 -2.34 1.75 0.68
CA SER A 604 -2.75 0.36 0.92
C SER A 604 -1.59 -0.65 0.90
N THR A 605 -0.37 -0.18 0.66
CA THR A 605 0.81 -1.06 0.65
C THR A 605 1.03 -1.77 2.00
N VAL A 606 1.71 -2.92 1.93
CA VAL A 606 2.25 -3.63 3.09
C VAL A 606 3.73 -3.27 3.18
N SER A 607 4.08 -2.47 4.20
CA SER A 607 5.47 -2.12 4.47
C SER A 607 6.29 -3.35 4.84
N ASP A 608 7.52 -3.39 4.36
CA ASP A 608 8.52 -4.40 4.69
C ASP A 608 9.83 -3.65 4.93
N VAL A 609 10.56 -4.00 6.00
CA VAL A 609 11.86 -3.39 6.32
C VAL A 609 12.82 -3.51 5.13
N ALA A 610 12.72 -4.60 4.36
CA ALA A 610 13.51 -4.81 3.15
C ALA A 610 13.16 -3.85 1.99
N LEU A 611 12.04 -3.13 2.08
CA LEU A 611 11.51 -2.24 1.05
C LEU A 611 11.49 -0.77 1.47
N GLU A 612 11.82 -0.43 2.72
CA GLU A 612 11.74 0.95 3.24
C GLU A 612 12.52 1.96 2.40
N LYS A 613 13.69 1.55 1.89
CA LYS A 613 14.53 2.39 1.02
C LYS A 613 14.23 2.23 -0.47
N ALA A 614 13.33 1.30 -0.82
CA ALA A 614 13.09 0.95 -2.21
C ALA A 614 12.08 1.89 -2.90
N SER A 615 11.14 2.47 -2.14
CA SER A 615 10.07 3.32 -2.66
C SER A 615 9.55 4.30 -1.61
N ILE A 616 8.82 5.32 -2.05
CA ILE A 616 8.12 6.31 -1.21
C ILE A 616 7.19 5.62 -0.20
N SER A 617 6.46 4.58 -0.61
CA SER A 617 5.58 3.82 0.28
C SER A 617 6.33 2.91 1.27
N GLY A 618 7.59 2.58 0.98
CA GLY A 618 8.35 1.58 1.72
C GLY A 618 7.72 0.17 1.70
N GLY A 619 6.85 -0.13 0.73
CA GLY A 619 5.98 -1.30 0.79
C GLY A 619 5.50 -1.84 -0.55
N ARG A 620 5.09 -3.11 -0.52
CA ARG A 620 4.52 -3.83 -1.66
C ARG A 620 3.01 -3.56 -1.76
N ILE A 621 2.47 -3.47 -2.99
CA ILE A 621 1.01 -3.31 -3.19
C ILE A 621 0.21 -4.47 -2.60
N ASN A 622 -1.04 -4.19 -2.23
CA ASN A 622 -1.97 -5.17 -1.67
C ASN A 622 -3.41 -4.85 -2.10
N ALA A 623 -4.02 -5.76 -2.85
CA ALA A 623 -5.33 -5.62 -3.46
C ALA A 623 -6.46 -5.58 -2.43
N LEU A 624 -6.42 -6.44 -1.41
CA LEU A 624 -7.43 -6.46 -0.35
C LEU A 624 -7.47 -5.13 0.41
N ARG A 625 -6.32 -4.64 0.85
CA ARG A 625 -6.18 -3.35 1.53
C ARG A 625 -6.64 -2.20 0.63
N ALA A 626 -6.30 -2.25 -0.66
CA ALA A 626 -6.71 -1.23 -1.62
C ALA A 626 -8.23 -1.16 -1.77
N LEU A 627 -8.92 -2.31 -1.89
CA LEU A 627 -10.39 -2.34 -1.98
C LEU A 627 -11.07 -1.87 -0.70
N LYS A 628 -10.56 -2.31 0.46
CA LYS A 628 -11.09 -1.88 1.76
C LYS A 628 -10.90 -0.38 1.98
N LEU A 629 -9.75 0.17 1.60
CA LEU A 629 -9.49 1.61 1.65
C LEU A 629 -10.34 2.37 0.63
N ALA A 630 -10.48 1.86 -0.59
CA ALA A 630 -11.33 2.46 -1.61
C ALA A 630 -12.79 2.58 -1.16
N ALA A 631 -13.29 1.66 -0.33
CA ALA A 631 -14.64 1.74 0.24
C ALA A 631 -14.84 2.97 1.15
N THR A 632 -13.78 3.50 1.77
CA THR A 632 -13.86 4.66 2.67
C THR A 632 -13.68 5.99 1.95
N TYR A 633 -13.27 5.99 0.68
CA TYR A 633 -13.10 7.22 -0.08
C TYR A 633 -14.46 7.74 -0.56
N GLU A 634 -14.67 9.04 -0.41
CA GLU A 634 -15.75 9.74 -1.08
C GLU A 634 -15.30 10.11 -2.49
N ALA A 635 -16.12 9.80 -3.49
CA ALA A 635 -15.83 10.24 -4.84
C ALA A 635 -15.84 11.78 -4.90
N PRO A 636 -14.96 12.40 -5.68
CA PRO A 636 -14.99 13.84 -5.84
C PRO A 636 -16.35 14.18 -6.42
N GLN A 637 -17.05 15.13 -5.80
CA GLN A 637 -18.19 15.71 -6.46
C GLN A 637 -17.64 16.61 -7.58
N PRO A 638 -18.14 16.52 -8.82
CA PRO A 638 -17.79 17.51 -9.82
C PRO A 638 -18.11 18.89 -9.24
N PRO A 639 -17.23 19.89 -9.42
CA PRO A 639 -17.54 21.23 -8.97
C PRO A 639 -18.87 21.66 -9.59
N VAL A 640 -19.83 21.97 -8.73
CA VAL A 640 -21.15 22.49 -9.08
C VAL A 640 -20.99 23.88 -9.69
N HIS A 641 -19.93 24.58 -9.31
CA HIS A 641 -19.64 25.93 -9.77
C HIS A 641 -18.63 25.94 -10.92
N LEU A 642 -19.13 26.12 -12.14
CA LEU A 642 -18.31 26.34 -13.34
C LEU A 642 -17.86 27.81 -13.44
N PRO A 643 -16.71 28.09 -14.09
CA PRO A 643 -16.33 29.47 -14.35
C PRO A 643 -17.41 30.17 -15.18
N GLN A 644 -17.77 31.40 -14.80
CA GLN A 644 -18.77 32.20 -15.50
C GLN A 644 -18.38 32.53 -16.94
N ALA A 645 -17.07 32.73 -17.19
CA ALA A 645 -16.55 33.01 -18.51
C ALA A 645 -15.07 32.62 -18.62
N LEU A 646 -14.65 32.27 -19.84
CA LEU A 646 -13.26 32.14 -20.25
C LEU A 646 -13.07 33.03 -21.49
N ASP A 647 -12.14 33.98 -21.40
CA ASP A 647 -11.72 34.81 -22.53
C ASP A 647 -10.25 34.53 -22.84
N PHE A 648 -9.90 34.49 -24.13
CA PHE A 648 -8.52 34.33 -24.56
C PHE A 648 -8.18 35.43 -25.55
N LYS A 649 -7.14 36.20 -25.23
CA LYS A 649 -6.62 37.23 -26.13
C LYS A 649 -5.24 36.84 -26.62
N ASP A 650 -5.13 36.57 -27.91
CA ASP A 650 -3.85 36.44 -28.59
C ASP A 650 -3.08 37.78 -28.54
N VAL A 651 -1.86 37.73 -27.99
CA VAL A 651 -0.93 38.86 -27.88
C VAL A 651 0.20 38.80 -28.89
N ASP A 652 0.30 37.72 -29.69
CA ASP A 652 1.33 37.53 -30.71
C ASP A 652 0.75 36.99 -32.03
N PRO A 653 0.41 37.86 -32.99
CA PRO A 653 -0.29 37.47 -34.21
C PRO A 653 0.60 36.77 -35.25
N ARG A 654 1.79 36.30 -34.87
CA ARG A 654 2.68 35.57 -35.79
C ARG A 654 2.09 34.20 -36.11
N VAL A 655 1.93 33.92 -37.40
CA VAL A 655 1.43 32.63 -37.89
C VAL A 655 2.26 31.48 -37.31
N GLY A 656 1.59 30.56 -36.60
CA GLY A 656 2.22 29.40 -35.98
C GLY A 656 2.70 29.60 -34.54
N ILE A 657 2.49 30.78 -33.95
CA ILE A 657 2.74 31.05 -32.53
C ILE A 657 1.40 31.42 -31.88
N VAL A 658 1.05 30.74 -30.80
CA VAL A 658 -0.09 31.13 -29.95
C VAL A 658 0.50 31.64 -28.64
N SER A 659 0.36 32.94 -28.40
CA SER A 659 0.71 33.55 -27.12
C SER A 659 -0.45 34.41 -26.71
N GLY A 660 -0.93 34.31 -25.47
CA GLY A 660 -2.11 35.08 -25.11
C GLY A 660 -2.36 35.16 -23.62
N LEU A 661 -3.30 36.03 -23.26
CA LEU A 661 -3.81 36.15 -21.91
C LEU A 661 -5.14 35.38 -21.84
N ALA A 662 -5.16 34.30 -21.06
CA ALA A 662 -6.40 33.64 -20.67
C ALA A 662 -6.96 34.35 -19.42
N THR A 663 -8.18 34.86 -19.50
CA THR A 663 -8.90 35.47 -18.38
C THR A 663 -10.05 34.57 -18.00
N ILE A 664 -10.01 34.04 -16.78
CA ILE A 664 -11.10 33.21 -16.22
C ILE A 664 -11.91 34.10 -15.29
N THR A 665 -13.20 34.22 -15.58
CA THR A 665 -14.16 34.80 -14.64
C THR A 665 -14.70 33.65 -13.81
N ALA A 666 -14.33 33.60 -12.54
CA ALA A 666 -14.73 32.55 -11.65
C ALA A 666 -16.24 32.59 -11.37
N ALA A 667 -16.76 31.48 -10.82
CA ALA A 667 -18.14 31.37 -10.38
C ALA A 667 -18.50 32.41 -9.29
N ALA A 668 -19.80 32.64 -9.06
CA ALA A 668 -20.22 33.53 -7.98
C ALA A 668 -19.97 32.92 -6.57
N ASP A 669 -19.86 31.60 -6.52
CA ASP A 669 -19.51 30.80 -5.37
C ASP A 669 -18.43 29.82 -5.84
N GLU A 670 -17.28 29.82 -5.17
CA GLU A 670 -16.12 28.97 -5.49
C GLU A 670 -15.86 27.95 -4.38
N SER A 671 -16.81 27.76 -3.47
CA SER A 671 -16.64 26.94 -2.26
C SER A 671 -16.24 25.48 -2.54
N ASP A 672 -16.39 25.02 -3.77
CA ASP A 672 -16.04 23.69 -4.26
C ASP A 672 -15.02 23.68 -5.41
N VAL A 673 -14.38 24.81 -5.72
CA VAL A 673 -13.35 24.94 -6.77
C VAL A 673 -12.02 25.39 -6.16
N ASP A 674 -10.99 24.53 -6.22
CA ASP A 674 -9.64 24.90 -5.77
C ASP A 674 -8.87 25.73 -6.82
N TYR A 675 -8.97 25.33 -8.09
CA TYR A 675 -8.30 25.99 -9.21
C TYR A 675 -8.99 25.65 -10.54
N TYR A 676 -8.82 26.53 -11.53
CA TYR A 676 -9.17 26.29 -12.92
C TYR A 676 -7.91 25.94 -13.71
N ALA A 677 -7.92 24.83 -14.44
CA ALA A 677 -6.83 24.48 -15.34
C ALA A 677 -7.17 24.90 -16.78
N VAL A 678 -6.21 25.54 -17.47
CA VAL A 678 -6.39 26.05 -18.82
C VAL A 678 -5.58 25.23 -19.81
N TYR A 679 -6.26 24.83 -20.89
CA TYR A 679 -5.72 23.94 -21.89
C TYR A 679 -5.94 24.50 -23.28
N PHE A 680 -4.94 24.39 -24.15
CA PHE A 680 -5.15 24.50 -25.58
C PHE A 680 -5.57 23.14 -26.11
N ILE A 681 -6.69 23.09 -26.82
CA ILE A 681 -7.24 21.88 -27.42
C ILE A 681 -7.35 22.13 -28.93
N SER A 682 -6.98 21.14 -29.74
CA SER A 682 -7.15 21.17 -31.18
C SER A 682 -8.62 21.11 -31.56
N THR A 683 -8.95 21.42 -32.81
CA THR A 683 -10.32 21.29 -33.33
C THR A 683 -10.85 19.86 -33.32
N ALA A 684 -9.95 18.86 -33.28
CA ALA A 684 -10.31 17.44 -33.17
C ALA A 684 -10.45 16.98 -31.71
N GLY A 685 -10.34 17.87 -30.73
CA GLY A 685 -10.48 17.54 -29.31
C GLY A 685 -9.19 17.08 -28.63
N PHE A 686 -8.08 16.96 -29.37
CA PHE A 686 -6.79 16.62 -28.77
C PHE A 686 -6.23 17.75 -27.93
N LEU A 687 -5.87 17.47 -26.68
CA LEU A 687 -5.12 18.38 -25.84
C LEU A 687 -3.76 18.67 -26.51
N LEU A 688 -3.45 19.95 -26.74
CA LEU A 688 -2.19 20.39 -27.36
C LEU A 688 -1.17 20.72 -26.29
N GLU A 689 -1.55 21.59 -25.34
CA GLU A 689 -0.66 22.12 -24.31
C GLU A 689 -1.44 22.52 -23.04
N SER A 690 -0.82 22.32 -21.88
CA SER A 690 -1.29 22.85 -20.60
C SER A 690 -0.71 24.25 -20.40
N VAL A 691 -1.58 25.25 -20.29
CA VAL A 691 -1.19 26.65 -20.11
C VAL A 691 -0.85 26.94 -18.64
N GLY A 692 -1.53 26.26 -17.72
CA GLY A 692 -1.31 26.39 -16.28
C GLY A 692 -2.58 26.20 -15.46
N ARG A 693 -2.45 26.45 -14.14
CA ARG A 693 -3.56 26.43 -13.17
C ARG A 693 -3.74 27.83 -12.60
N VAL A 694 -4.97 28.32 -12.61
CA VAL A 694 -5.39 29.59 -12.01
C VAL A 694 -6.11 29.26 -10.71
N PRO A 695 -5.57 29.63 -9.54
CA PRO A 695 -6.26 29.45 -8.26
C PRO A 695 -7.65 30.10 -8.29
N ALA A 696 -8.64 29.45 -7.69
CA ALA A 696 -9.99 30.02 -7.63
C ALA A 696 -10.00 31.34 -6.82
N ASP A 697 -9.20 31.41 -5.75
CA ASP A 697 -9.08 32.55 -4.82
C ASP A 697 -8.58 33.88 -5.42
N GLY A 698 -8.44 33.98 -6.74
CA GLY A 698 -8.07 35.20 -7.45
C GLY A 698 -6.58 35.50 -7.46
N GLY A 699 -5.72 34.54 -7.07
CA GLY A 699 -4.29 34.62 -7.27
C GLY A 699 -3.94 34.81 -8.76
N LYS A 700 -3.27 35.92 -9.10
CA LYS A 700 -2.70 36.11 -10.44
C LYS A 700 -1.61 35.07 -10.68
N THR A 701 -1.74 34.28 -11.74
CA THR A 701 -0.65 33.54 -12.38
C THR A 701 -0.49 34.02 -13.81
#